data_AF-I6DLE5-F1
#
_entry.id   AF-I6DLE5-F1
#
_cell.length_a   1.000
_cell.length_b   1.000
_cell.length_c   1.000
_cell.angle_alpha   90.00
_cell.angle_beta   90.00
_cell.angle_gamma   90.00
#
_symmetry.space_group_name_H-M   'P 1'
#
loop_
_entity.id
_entity.type
_entity.pdbx_description
1 polymer ?
#
loop_
_entity_poly.entity_id
_entity_poly.type
_entity_poly.pdbx_seq_one_letter_code
_entity_poly.pdbx_strand_id
1 'polypeptide(L)'
;MSGKPAARQGDMTQYGGSIVQGSAGVRIGTPTGVACSVCPGGVTSGHPVNPLLGAKVLPGETDIALPGPLPFILSRTYSSYRTKTPAPVGSLGPGWKMPADIRLQLRDNTLILSDNGGRSLYFEHLFPGEDGYSRSESLWLVRGGVAKLDEGHRLAALWQALPEELRLSPHRYLATNSPQGPWWLLGWCERVPEADEVLPAPLPPYRVLTGLVDRFGRTQTFHREAAGEFSGEITGVTDGAGRHFQLVLTTQAQRAEEARQQAISGGTEPSAFPDTLPGYTEYGRDNGIRLSAVWLTHDPEYPENLPAAPLVRYGWTPRGELAAVYDRSNTQVRSFTYDDKYRGRMVAHRHTGRPEIRYRYDSDGRVTEQLNPAGLSYTYQYEKDRITITDSLNRREVLHTQGEAGLKRVVKKEHADGSVTQSQFDAVGRLRTQTDAAGRTTEYSPDVVTGLITRITTPDGRASAFYYNHHSQLTSATGPDGLEIRREYDEWGRLIQETAPDGDIIRYRYDNPHSDLPCATEDATGSRKTMTWSRYGQLLSFTDCSGYVTRYDHDRFGQMTAVHREEGLSQYRAYDSRGQLIAVKDTQGHETRYEYNAAGDLTAVIAPDGSRNGTQYDAWGKAIRTTQGELTRSMEYDAAGRVIRLTSENGSHTTFRYDVLDRLIQETGFDGRTQRYHHDLTGKLIRSEDEGLVTHWHYDEADRLTHRTVNGETAEQWQYDKRGWLTDISHLSEGHRVTVHYRYDEKGRLTGERQTVHHPQTKHCSGSMRPDMRTTRRDWRTAVYRTACPPWNG
;
A
#
# COMPACT_ATOMS: atom_id res chain seq x y z
N MET A 1 -14.07 14.56 33.68
CA MET A 1 -15.38 14.90 33.06
C MET A 1 -15.58 16.41 32.94
N SER A 2 -15.28 16.92 31.74
CA SER A 2 -16.00 18.03 31.07
C SER A 2 -16.03 17.66 29.58
N GLY A 3 -16.49 16.43 29.29
CA GLY A 3 -16.81 16.03 27.93
C GLY A 3 -18.14 16.65 27.59
N LYS A 4 -18.17 17.61 26.68
CA LYS A 4 -19.43 18.09 26.11
C LYS A 4 -20.13 16.88 25.47
N PRO A 5 -21.38 16.57 25.84
CA PRO A 5 -22.09 15.45 25.24
C PRO A 5 -22.41 15.70 23.77
N ALA A 6 -22.48 14.58 23.07
CA ALA A 6 -22.98 14.38 21.73
C ALA A 6 -24.29 15.13 21.42
N ALA A 7 -24.52 15.35 20.13
CA ALA A 7 -25.79 15.81 19.55
C ALA A 7 -27.01 15.29 20.34
N ARG A 8 -27.92 16.22 20.70
CA ARG A 8 -29.15 15.91 21.42
C ARG A 8 -30.12 15.14 20.51
N GLN A 9 -30.80 14.16 21.08
CA GLN A 9 -31.96 13.51 20.47
C GLN A 9 -33.08 14.54 20.36
N GLY A 10 -33.24 15.16 19.18
CA GLY A 10 -34.22 16.21 18.92
C GLY A 10 -33.88 17.17 17.78
N ASP A 11 -32.63 17.25 17.35
CA ASP A 11 -32.27 18.08 16.20
C ASP A 11 -32.60 17.33 14.90
N MET A 12 -33.78 17.62 14.34
CA MET A 12 -34.01 17.40 12.92
C MET A 12 -32.90 18.11 12.15
N THR A 13 -32.09 17.35 11.43
CA THR A 13 -31.20 17.88 10.41
C THR A 13 -32.03 18.76 9.47
N GLN A 14 -31.79 20.08 9.50
CA GLN A 14 -32.22 20.92 8.39
C GLN A 14 -31.58 20.37 7.13
N TYR A 15 -32.43 19.90 6.22
CA TYR A 15 -32.07 19.66 4.83
C TYR A 15 -31.49 20.97 4.29
N GLY A 16 -30.17 21.04 4.06
CA GLY A 16 -29.48 22.22 3.52
C GLY A 16 -28.47 22.95 4.45
N GLY A 17 -28.07 22.38 5.59
CA GLY A 17 -26.98 22.94 6.42
C GLY A 17 -25.57 22.69 5.87
N SER A 18 -24.61 23.55 6.23
CA SER A 18 -23.22 23.50 5.71
C SER A 18 -22.44 22.29 6.23
N ILE A 19 -22.03 21.41 5.32
CA ILE A 19 -21.32 20.17 5.60
C ILE A 19 -19.80 20.41 5.56
N VAL A 20 -19.13 20.04 6.65
CA VAL A 20 -17.68 20.09 6.79
C VAL A 20 -17.03 18.91 6.07
N GLN A 21 -16.15 19.20 5.11
CA GLN A 21 -15.44 18.21 4.29
C GLN A 21 -14.19 17.67 4.99
N GLY A 22 -13.99 16.35 4.93
CA GLY A 22 -12.75 15.67 5.29
C GLY A 22 -12.78 14.24 4.78
N SER A 23 -11.71 13.85 4.06
CA SER A 23 -11.57 12.64 3.25
C SER A 23 -11.11 11.27 3.81
N ALA A 24 -10.05 11.08 4.59
CA ALA A 24 -9.09 9.95 4.76
C ALA A 24 -7.84 9.91 3.83
N GLY A 25 -6.66 10.06 4.43
CA GLY A 25 -5.35 9.92 3.79
C GLY A 25 -4.84 8.48 3.91
N VAL A 26 -4.48 7.88 2.79
CA VAL A 26 -3.98 6.50 2.69
C VAL A 26 -2.49 6.46 3.04
N ARG A 27 -2.11 5.58 3.98
CA ARG A 27 -0.88 4.79 3.90
C ARG A 27 -1.29 3.32 3.81
N ILE A 28 -0.77 2.65 2.78
CA ILE A 28 -1.08 1.27 2.38
C ILE A 28 -0.47 0.29 3.39
N GLY A 29 -1.24 -0.73 3.79
CA GLY A 29 -0.72 -1.89 4.52
C GLY A 29 -1.45 -2.24 5.83
N THR A 30 -2.79 -2.23 5.89
CA THR A 30 -3.59 -3.03 6.85
C THR A 30 -5.04 -3.11 6.37
N PRO A 31 -5.77 -4.22 6.62
CA PRO A 31 -7.12 -4.46 6.10
C PRO A 31 -8.25 -3.67 6.81
N THR A 32 -7.97 -2.57 7.53
CA THR A 32 -8.97 -1.86 8.34
C THR A 32 -9.25 -0.40 7.95
N GLY A 33 -8.74 0.08 6.80
CA GLY A 33 -8.90 1.48 6.39
C GLY A 33 -10.15 1.76 5.57
N VAL A 34 -11.02 2.66 6.05
CA VAL A 34 -12.10 3.28 5.25
C VAL A 34 -11.46 3.97 4.04
N ALA A 35 -11.73 3.46 2.83
CA ALA A 35 -11.22 4.06 1.61
C ALA A 35 -11.94 5.40 1.35
N CYS A 36 -11.21 6.50 1.46
CA CYS A 36 -11.66 7.78 0.95
C CYS A 36 -11.84 7.73 -0.57
N SER A 37 -13.04 7.45 -1.06
CA SER A 37 -13.27 7.38 -2.52
C SER A 37 -12.93 8.70 -3.25
N VAL A 38 -13.05 9.85 -2.57
CA VAL A 38 -12.85 11.23 -3.08
C VAL A 38 -11.52 11.87 -2.69
N CYS A 39 -10.53 11.13 -2.23
CA CYS A 39 -9.23 11.71 -1.88
C CYS A 39 -8.30 11.67 -3.08
N PRO A 40 -7.24 12.49 -3.10
CA PRO A 40 -6.21 12.36 -4.13
C PRO A 40 -5.67 10.92 -4.31
N GLY A 41 -5.77 10.02 -3.31
CA GLY A 41 -5.45 8.58 -3.42
C GLY A 41 -6.66 7.62 -3.38
N GLY A 42 -7.87 8.09 -3.65
CA GLY A 42 -9.13 7.34 -3.57
C GLY A 42 -9.37 6.36 -4.73
N VAL A 43 -10.62 6.19 -5.17
CA VAL A 43 -10.91 5.41 -6.39
C VAL A 43 -10.13 6.08 -7.51
N THR A 44 -9.20 5.35 -8.12
CA THR A 44 -8.41 5.82 -9.27
C THR A 44 -8.71 4.96 -10.48
N SER A 45 -8.76 5.59 -11.65
CA SER A 45 -8.85 4.90 -12.93
C SER A 45 -7.74 5.39 -13.85
N GLY A 46 -7.28 4.50 -14.73
CA GLY A 46 -6.16 4.72 -15.63
C GLY A 46 -4.80 5.01 -14.97
N HIS A 47 -4.72 4.92 -13.64
CA HIS A 47 -3.53 5.19 -12.83
C HIS A 47 -2.68 6.35 -13.40
N PRO A 48 -3.08 7.62 -13.20
CA PRO A 48 -3.53 8.08 -11.90
C PRO A 48 -4.54 9.26 -11.96
N VAL A 49 -5.77 9.01 -12.43
CA VAL A 49 -6.86 9.99 -12.34
C VAL A 49 -7.81 9.57 -11.23
N ASN A 50 -8.21 10.52 -10.36
CA ASN A 50 -9.35 10.32 -9.46
C ASN A 50 -10.63 10.80 -10.19
N PRO A 51 -11.50 9.90 -10.69
CA PRO A 51 -12.73 10.27 -11.39
C PRO A 51 -13.76 10.98 -10.51
N LEU A 52 -13.74 10.85 -9.18
CA LEU A 52 -14.70 11.57 -8.34
C LEU A 52 -14.36 13.06 -8.19
N LEU A 53 -13.07 13.39 -8.12
CA LEU A 53 -12.58 14.76 -8.09
C LEU A 53 -12.37 15.35 -9.49
N GLY A 54 -12.34 14.49 -10.51
CA GLY A 54 -11.78 14.83 -11.82
C GLY A 54 -10.31 15.26 -11.74
N ALA A 55 -9.57 14.82 -10.73
CA ALA A 55 -8.23 15.32 -10.48
C ALA A 55 -7.18 14.37 -11.04
N LYS A 56 -6.16 14.94 -11.68
CA LYS A 56 -4.89 14.25 -11.89
C LYS A 56 -4.19 14.14 -10.54
N VAL A 57 -3.85 12.93 -10.15
CA VAL A 57 -3.21 12.65 -8.87
C VAL A 57 -1.90 11.90 -9.10
N LEU A 58 -0.95 12.01 -8.18
CA LEU A 58 0.12 11.02 -8.05
C LEU A 58 0.15 10.66 -6.58
N PRO A 59 -0.22 9.43 -6.20
CA PRO A 59 -0.11 9.00 -4.81
C PRO A 59 1.36 9.02 -4.41
N GLY A 60 1.64 9.20 -3.11
CA GLY A 60 2.97 9.49 -2.59
C GLY A 60 4.10 8.66 -3.23
N GLU A 61 4.89 9.32 -4.08
CA GLU A 61 6.10 8.76 -4.67
C GLU A 61 7.26 9.01 -3.71
N THR A 62 8.00 7.96 -3.35
CA THR A 62 9.13 8.05 -2.42
C THR A 62 10.40 8.36 -3.18
N ASP A 63 11.07 9.45 -2.81
CA ASP A 63 12.36 9.84 -3.37
C ASP A 63 13.52 9.37 -2.49
N ILE A 64 13.32 9.41 -1.16
CA ILE A 64 14.31 8.97 -0.16
C ILE A 64 13.60 8.17 0.91
N ALA A 65 14.12 6.97 1.19
CA ALA A 65 13.82 6.22 2.39
C ALA A 65 15.05 5.41 2.78
N LEU A 66 15.51 5.58 4.02
CA LEU A 66 16.53 4.74 4.63
C LEU A 66 15.92 4.02 5.83
N PRO A 67 16.32 2.76 6.12
CA PRO A 67 15.75 2.03 7.26
C PRO A 67 16.09 2.73 8.57
N GLY A 68 15.21 2.59 9.55
CA GLY A 68 15.39 3.14 10.89
C GLY A 68 14.06 3.33 11.62
N PRO A 69 14.08 3.44 12.95
CA PRO A 69 12.93 3.90 13.71
C PRO A 69 12.61 5.36 13.35
N LEU A 70 11.32 5.67 13.19
CA LEU A 70 10.84 6.98 12.70
C LEU A 70 11.73 7.54 11.58
N PRO A 71 11.86 6.82 10.45
CA PRO A 71 12.81 7.17 9.41
C PRO A 71 12.35 8.43 8.69
N PHE A 72 13.30 9.27 8.27
CA PHE A 72 12.98 10.36 7.36
C PHE A 72 12.66 9.78 5.98
N ILE A 73 11.39 9.87 5.60
CA ILE A 73 10.91 9.46 4.29
C ILE A 73 10.49 10.72 3.54
N LEU A 74 11.28 11.09 2.54
CA LEU A 74 10.90 12.15 1.62
C LEU A 74 10.01 11.54 0.54
N SER A 75 8.73 11.88 0.59
CA SER A 75 7.74 11.48 -0.39
C SER A 75 6.98 12.70 -0.90
N ARG A 76 6.57 12.61 -2.16
CA ARG A 76 5.93 13.69 -2.91
C ARG A 76 4.60 13.20 -3.47
N THR A 77 3.54 13.92 -3.11
CA THR A 77 2.19 13.68 -3.60
C THR A 77 1.79 14.86 -4.48
N TYR A 78 1.14 14.57 -5.62
CA TYR A 78 0.56 15.60 -6.47
C TYR A 78 -0.95 15.47 -6.53
N SER A 79 -1.63 16.62 -6.57
CA SER A 79 -3.03 16.69 -6.95
C SER A 79 -3.29 17.95 -7.76
N SER A 80 -4.02 17.81 -8.88
CA SER A 80 -4.60 18.96 -9.59
C SER A 80 -5.87 19.50 -8.92
N TYR A 81 -6.37 18.82 -7.88
CA TYR A 81 -7.57 19.25 -7.17
C TYR A 81 -7.29 20.52 -6.37
N ARG A 82 -8.22 21.47 -6.44
CA ARG A 82 -8.13 22.77 -5.78
C ARG A 82 -9.01 22.77 -4.54
N THR A 83 -8.39 22.81 -3.37
CA THR A 83 -9.13 22.94 -2.12
C THR A 83 -9.62 24.39 -1.96
N LYS A 84 -10.75 24.57 -1.25
CA LYS A 84 -11.32 25.91 -1.00
C LYS A 84 -10.43 26.79 -0.13
N THR A 85 -9.64 26.17 0.74
CA THR A 85 -8.75 26.82 1.72
C THR A 85 -7.33 26.29 1.55
N PRO A 86 -6.65 26.58 0.41
CA PRO A 86 -5.35 26.01 0.15
C PRO A 86 -4.32 26.50 1.17
N ALA A 87 -3.44 25.59 1.60
CA ALA A 87 -2.21 25.97 2.28
C ALA A 87 -1.26 26.69 1.30
N PRO A 88 -0.30 27.50 1.80
CA PRO A 88 0.79 27.98 0.97
C PRO A 88 1.49 26.85 0.20
N VAL A 89 2.00 27.19 -0.98
CA VAL A 89 2.80 26.31 -1.81
C VAL A 89 4.08 25.94 -1.04
N GLY A 90 4.37 24.64 -0.97
CA GLY A 90 5.56 24.12 -0.31
C GLY A 90 6.78 24.15 -1.22
N SER A 91 7.93 23.71 -0.71
CA SER A 91 9.22 23.77 -1.41
C SER A 91 9.29 22.84 -2.64
N LEU A 92 8.28 21.99 -2.86
CA LEU A 92 8.12 21.19 -4.08
C LEU A 92 7.33 21.87 -5.20
N GLY A 93 6.88 23.11 -5.00
CA GLY A 93 6.13 23.88 -6.00
C GLY A 93 4.62 23.60 -6.01
N PRO A 94 3.86 24.33 -6.85
CA PRO A 94 2.40 24.30 -6.84
C PRO A 94 1.86 22.92 -7.26
N GLY A 95 0.78 22.48 -6.60
CA GLY A 95 0.18 21.14 -6.77
C GLY A 95 0.90 20.00 -6.04
N TRP A 96 2.15 20.20 -5.60
CA TRP A 96 2.93 19.21 -4.85
C TRP A 96 2.83 19.40 -3.34
N LYS A 97 2.96 18.29 -2.62
CA LYS A 97 2.98 18.22 -1.15
C LYS A 97 3.97 17.16 -0.68
N MET A 98 4.66 17.45 0.41
CA MET A 98 5.47 16.49 1.17
C MET A 98 5.02 16.43 2.64
N PRO A 99 5.37 15.39 3.41
CA PRO A 99 5.00 15.29 4.82
C PRO A 99 5.35 16.53 5.66
N ALA A 100 6.47 17.19 5.37
CA ALA A 100 6.88 18.42 6.06
C ALA A 100 5.97 19.64 5.79
N ASP A 101 5.07 19.57 4.82
CA ASP A 101 4.12 20.66 4.51
C ASP A 101 2.88 20.65 5.43
N ILE A 102 2.71 19.60 6.24
CA ILE A 102 1.59 19.50 7.19
C ILE A 102 1.60 20.72 8.10
N ARG A 103 0.45 21.39 8.19
CA ARG A 103 0.29 22.61 8.98
C ARG A 103 -1.15 22.79 9.46
N LEU A 104 -1.31 23.45 10.59
CA LEU A 104 -2.59 23.85 11.15
C LEU A 104 -2.77 25.35 10.93
N GLN A 105 -3.91 25.79 10.40
CA GLN A 105 -4.32 27.20 10.40
C GLN A 105 -5.25 27.45 11.59
N LEU A 106 -5.00 28.55 12.31
CA LEU A 106 -5.80 29.02 13.42
C LEU A 106 -6.70 30.15 12.92
N ARG A 107 -8.01 29.95 12.98
CA ARG A 107 -9.03 30.98 12.74
C ARG A 107 -9.89 31.15 13.97
N ASP A 108 -10.61 32.27 14.08
CA ASP A 108 -11.33 32.67 15.29
C ASP A 108 -12.12 31.54 15.97
N ASN A 109 -12.88 30.75 15.21
CA ASN A 109 -13.69 29.64 15.73
C ASN A 109 -13.39 28.28 15.06
N THR A 110 -12.29 28.13 14.33
CA THR A 110 -12.04 26.91 13.54
C THR A 110 -10.56 26.65 13.35
N LEU A 111 -10.17 25.39 13.45
CA LEU A 111 -8.83 24.90 13.14
C LEU A 111 -8.86 24.17 11.80
N ILE A 112 -7.90 24.46 10.92
CA ILE A 112 -7.82 23.82 9.60
C ILE A 112 -6.46 23.12 9.45
N LEU A 113 -6.43 21.80 9.57
CA LEU A 113 -5.25 20.99 9.35
C LEU A 113 -5.10 20.69 7.86
N SER A 114 -4.00 21.16 7.26
CA SER A 114 -3.59 20.79 5.91
C SER A 114 -2.71 19.55 5.98
N ASP A 115 -3.10 18.48 5.29
CA ASP A 115 -2.36 17.21 5.33
C ASP A 115 -1.30 17.11 4.21
N ASN A 116 -0.55 15.99 4.21
CA ASN A 116 0.48 15.69 3.22
C ASN A 116 -0.06 15.36 1.81
N GLY A 117 -1.39 15.24 1.65
CA GLY A 117 -2.07 15.13 0.36
C GLY A 117 -2.62 16.46 -0.14
N GLY A 118 -2.43 17.56 0.60
CA GLY A 118 -2.90 18.90 0.25
C GLY A 118 -4.38 19.13 0.56
N ARG A 119 -5.00 18.24 1.35
CA ARG A 119 -6.39 18.35 1.80
C ARG A 119 -6.49 19.28 3.00
N SER A 120 -7.64 19.92 3.18
CA SER A 120 -7.96 20.72 4.36
C SER A 120 -8.97 19.96 5.23
N LEU A 121 -8.59 19.68 6.47
CA LEU A 121 -9.39 19.01 7.49
C LEU A 121 -9.79 20.04 8.55
N TYR A 122 -11.07 20.10 8.87
CA TYR A 122 -11.63 21.13 9.74
C TYR A 122 -11.95 20.55 11.11
N PHE A 123 -11.57 21.28 12.15
CA PHE A 123 -11.84 20.97 13.54
C PHE A 123 -12.42 22.21 14.23
N GLU A 124 -13.21 22.00 15.27
CA GLU A 124 -13.61 23.08 16.17
C GLU A 124 -12.38 23.65 16.90
N HIS A 125 -12.52 24.86 17.43
CA HIS A 125 -11.49 25.44 18.28
C HIS A 125 -11.30 24.61 19.56
N LEU A 126 -10.05 24.35 19.95
CA LEU A 126 -9.68 23.58 21.14
C LEU A 126 -9.09 24.50 22.22
N PHE A 127 -9.59 24.41 23.45
CA PHE A 127 -8.95 24.99 24.64
C PHE A 127 -7.71 24.16 25.05
N PRO A 128 -6.77 24.71 25.84
CA PRO A 128 -5.63 23.94 26.34
C PRO A 128 -6.06 22.64 27.03
N GLY A 129 -5.46 21.52 26.64
CA GLY A 129 -5.78 20.18 27.14
C GLY A 129 -6.99 19.48 26.49
N GLU A 130 -7.70 20.14 25.58
CA GLU A 130 -8.81 19.52 24.83
C GLU A 130 -8.31 18.76 23.59
N ASP A 131 -9.11 17.77 23.18
CA ASP A 131 -8.97 17.05 21.93
C ASP A 131 -10.23 17.15 21.05
N GLY A 132 -10.02 16.99 19.74
CA GLY A 132 -11.06 16.82 18.75
C GLY A 132 -10.77 15.59 17.89
N TYR A 133 -11.77 14.71 17.74
CA TYR A 133 -11.66 13.52 16.91
C TYR A 133 -12.53 13.62 15.67
N SER A 134 -11.90 13.53 14.50
CA SER A 134 -12.62 13.37 13.24
C SER A 134 -12.88 11.90 12.97
N ARG A 135 -14.16 11.49 13.06
CA ARG A 135 -14.60 10.11 12.80
C ARG A 135 -14.44 9.70 11.33
N SER A 136 -14.59 10.63 10.39
CA SER A 136 -14.39 10.35 8.97
C SER A 136 -12.91 10.17 8.62
N GLU A 137 -12.03 10.90 9.31
CA GLU A 137 -10.57 10.81 9.09
C GLU A 137 -9.87 9.77 9.97
N SER A 138 -10.54 9.31 11.02
CA SER A 138 -9.92 8.59 12.13
C SER A 138 -8.68 9.33 12.66
N LEU A 139 -8.81 10.63 12.88
CA LEU A 139 -7.70 11.52 13.25
C LEU A 139 -8.06 12.34 14.50
N TRP A 140 -7.19 12.28 15.50
CA TRP A 140 -7.22 13.15 16.66
C TRP A 140 -6.37 14.39 16.43
N LEU A 141 -6.88 15.54 16.85
CA LEU A 141 -6.15 16.78 17.04
C LEU A 141 -6.25 17.14 18.53
N VAL A 142 -5.12 17.33 19.19
CA VAL A 142 -5.04 17.62 20.63
C VAL A 142 -4.29 18.93 20.82
N ARG A 143 -4.73 19.76 21.76
CA ARG A 143 -3.99 20.95 22.17
C ARG A 143 -3.27 20.67 23.50
N GLY A 144 -2.00 21.03 23.58
CA GLY A 144 -1.23 20.96 24.82
C GLY A 144 -1.78 21.88 25.91
N GLY A 145 -1.16 21.84 27.09
CA GLY A 145 -1.56 22.62 28.27
C GLY A 145 -1.89 21.80 29.50
N VAL A 146 -1.74 20.48 29.47
CA VAL A 146 -2.06 19.59 30.60
C VAL A 146 -0.99 18.52 30.78
N ALA A 147 -0.62 18.25 32.04
CA ALA A 147 0.38 17.23 32.34
C ALA A 147 -0.15 15.82 32.00
N LYS A 148 -1.39 15.49 32.35
CA LYS A 148 -1.94 14.14 32.21
C LYS A 148 -3.35 14.23 31.64
N LEU A 149 -3.65 13.35 30.69
CA LEU A 149 -5.03 13.06 30.28
C LEU A 149 -5.65 12.09 31.28
N ASP A 150 -6.98 12.14 31.43
CA ASP A 150 -7.74 11.18 32.25
C ASP A 150 -7.33 9.73 31.90
N GLU A 151 -7.17 8.85 32.88
CA GLU A 151 -6.68 7.47 32.64
C GLU A 151 -7.60 6.65 31.73
N GLY A 152 -8.90 6.98 31.69
CA GLY A 152 -9.86 6.39 30.77
C GLY A 152 -9.78 6.94 29.33
N HIS A 153 -8.95 7.95 29.07
CA HIS A 153 -8.80 8.55 27.75
C HIS A 153 -7.97 7.64 26.84
N ARG A 154 -8.42 7.41 25.60
CA ARG A 154 -7.78 6.45 24.68
C ARG A 154 -6.34 6.82 24.30
N LEU A 155 -6.02 8.11 24.34
CA LEU A 155 -4.67 8.63 24.07
C LEU A 155 -3.81 8.77 25.34
N ALA A 156 -4.30 8.36 26.53
CA ALA A 156 -3.58 8.62 27.79
C ALA A 156 -2.18 7.99 27.82
N ALA A 157 -2.04 6.73 27.42
CA ALA A 157 -0.74 6.05 27.37
C ALA A 157 0.22 6.73 26.39
N LEU A 158 -0.26 7.04 25.18
CA LEU A 158 0.52 7.73 24.16
C LEU A 158 0.86 9.17 24.56
N TRP A 159 -0.03 9.85 25.28
CA TRP A 159 0.23 11.18 25.84
C TRP A 159 1.38 11.12 26.84
N GLN A 160 1.39 10.14 27.73
CA GLN A 160 2.46 9.99 28.73
C GLN A 160 3.82 9.63 28.13
N ALA A 161 3.86 9.07 26.91
CA ALA A 161 5.11 8.85 26.19
C ALA A 161 5.76 10.16 25.69
N LEU A 162 5.02 11.29 25.69
CA LEU A 162 5.58 12.59 25.32
C LEU A 162 6.41 13.21 26.45
N PRO A 163 7.55 13.85 26.12
CA PRO A 163 8.25 14.76 27.03
C PRO A 163 7.30 15.77 27.68
N GLU A 164 7.53 16.05 28.97
CA GLU A 164 6.64 16.90 29.77
C GLU A 164 6.48 18.32 29.21
N GLU A 165 7.59 18.91 28.76
CA GLU A 165 7.63 20.20 28.08
C GLU A 165 6.66 20.29 26.89
N LEU A 166 6.49 19.19 26.13
CA LEU A 166 5.57 19.16 24.99
C LEU A 166 4.12 19.09 25.43
N ARG A 167 3.85 18.38 26.53
CA ARG A 167 2.50 18.21 27.10
C ARG A 167 1.98 19.51 27.73
N LEU A 168 2.84 20.22 28.45
CA LEU A 168 2.46 21.42 29.20
C LEU A 168 2.31 22.67 28.32
N SER A 169 2.86 22.70 27.11
CA SER A 169 2.79 23.88 26.24
C SER A 169 1.39 24.08 25.62
N PRO A 170 0.64 25.14 25.98
CA PRO A 170 -0.68 25.42 25.39
C PRO A 170 -0.62 25.95 23.95
N HIS A 171 0.60 26.14 23.43
CA HIS A 171 0.88 26.66 22.09
C HIS A 171 1.17 25.57 21.07
N ARG A 172 1.36 24.32 21.53
CA ARG A 172 1.54 23.15 20.67
C ARG A 172 0.21 22.47 20.40
N TYR A 173 0.08 22.03 19.16
CA TYR A 173 -0.97 21.11 18.74
C TYR A 173 -0.31 19.78 18.37
N LEU A 174 -1.01 18.70 18.62
CA LEU A 174 -0.55 17.36 18.31
C LEU A 174 -1.63 16.66 17.50
N ALA A 175 -1.23 15.91 16.48
CA ALA A 175 -2.16 15.09 15.73
C ALA A 175 -1.71 13.62 15.74
N THR A 176 -2.66 12.70 15.75
CA THR A 176 -2.37 11.27 15.56
C THR A 176 -3.58 10.57 14.96
N ASN A 177 -3.34 9.55 14.14
CA ASN A 177 -4.39 8.71 13.57
C ASN A 177 -4.52 7.37 14.30
N SER A 178 -3.76 7.17 15.38
CA SER A 178 -3.71 5.92 16.13
C SER A 178 -3.46 6.19 17.61
N PRO A 179 -4.16 5.50 18.53
CA PRO A 179 -3.81 5.50 19.95
C PRO A 179 -2.39 4.98 20.25
N GLN A 180 -1.69 4.40 19.28
CA GLN A 180 -0.29 3.95 19.40
C GLN A 180 0.70 4.93 18.77
N GLY A 181 0.23 6.03 18.19
CA GLY A 181 1.07 7.05 17.58
C GLY A 181 1.53 6.72 16.16
N PRO A 182 2.55 7.45 15.67
CA PRO A 182 3.25 8.52 16.39
C PRO A 182 2.38 9.76 16.60
N TRP A 183 2.81 10.65 17.48
CA TRP A 183 2.36 12.03 17.54
C TRP A 183 3.01 12.86 16.43
N TRP A 184 2.23 13.71 15.79
CA TRP A 184 2.68 14.76 14.88
C TRP A 184 2.71 16.06 15.66
N LEU A 185 3.89 16.63 15.88
CA LEU A 185 4.07 17.86 16.64
C LEU A 185 3.89 19.08 15.73
N LEU A 186 2.88 19.90 16.03
CA LEU A 186 2.56 21.13 15.31
C LEU A 186 2.90 22.33 16.19
N GLY A 187 3.94 23.07 15.82
CA GLY A 187 4.51 24.17 16.60
C GLY A 187 4.81 25.42 15.77
N TRP A 188 5.54 26.36 16.39
CA TRP A 188 6.11 27.53 15.69
C TRP A 188 7.41 27.16 14.97
N CYS A 189 7.70 27.91 13.91
CA CYS A 189 8.93 27.72 13.12
C CYS A 189 10.19 28.24 13.81
N GLU A 190 10.11 29.42 14.44
CA GLU A 190 11.28 30.15 14.96
C GLU A 190 11.70 29.69 16.36
N ARG A 191 10.72 29.53 17.26
CA ARG A 191 10.90 29.06 18.64
C ARG A 191 9.55 28.68 19.21
N VAL A 192 9.47 27.60 19.98
CA VAL A 192 8.27 27.36 20.78
C VAL A 192 8.44 28.05 22.12
N PRO A 193 7.55 28.97 22.50
CA PRO A 193 7.65 29.66 23.78
C PRO A 193 7.45 28.71 24.95
N GLU A 194 8.08 29.06 26.07
CA GLU A 194 7.78 28.44 27.36
C GLU A 194 6.34 28.73 27.77
N ALA A 195 5.77 27.86 28.61
CA ALA A 195 4.35 27.95 29.00
C ALA A 195 3.96 29.31 29.61
N ASP A 196 4.91 29.97 30.28
CA ASP A 196 4.71 31.25 30.97
C ASP A 196 5.32 32.45 30.22
N GLU A 197 5.75 32.26 28.97
CA GLU A 197 6.40 33.31 28.20
C GLU A 197 5.40 34.34 27.64
N VAL A 198 5.73 35.62 27.77
CA VAL A 198 4.96 36.71 27.15
C VAL A 198 5.23 36.73 25.64
N LEU A 199 4.20 36.40 24.86
CA LEU A 199 4.31 36.22 23.42
C LEU A 199 4.11 37.52 22.64
N PRO A 200 4.79 37.69 21.50
CA PRO A 200 4.53 38.82 20.60
C PRO A 200 3.11 38.74 20.05
N ALA A 201 2.32 39.80 20.19
CA ALA A 201 1.01 39.93 19.57
C ALA A 201 1.12 40.70 18.24
N PRO A 202 0.51 40.22 17.14
CA PRO A 202 -0.31 39.00 17.03
C PRO A 202 0.53 37.72 16.85
N LEU A 203 0.03 36.60 17.39
CA LEU A 203 0.64 35.28 17.18
C LEU A 203 0.51 34.84 15.70
N PRO A 204 1.46 34.03 15.19
CA PRO A 204 1.30 33.42 13.87
C PRO A 204 -0.02 32.64 13.79
N PRO A 205 -0.86 32.90 12.77
CA PRO A 205 -2.16 32.24 12.60
C PRO A 205 -2.00 30.81 12.07
N TYR A 206 -0.84 30.17 12.29
CA TYR A 206 -0.55 28.82 11.86
C TYR A 206 0.40 28.08 12.80
N ARG A 207 0.41 26.75 12.71
CA ARG A 207 1.42 25.84 13.25
C ARG A 207 1.93 24.94 12.15
N VAL A 208 3.21 24.62 12.14
CA VAL A 208 3.84 23.75 11.16
C VAL A 208 4.32 22.47 11.82
N LEU A 209 4.44 21.39 11.05
CA LEU A 209 5.06 20.17 11.54
C LEU A 209 6.53 20.43 11.91
N THR A 210 6.86 20.19 13.19
CA THR A 210 8.20 20.34 13.76
C THR A 210 8.81 18.99 14.16
N GLY A 211 8.01 17.94 14.31
CA GLY A 211 8.54 16.61 14.58
C GLY A 211 7.50 15.51 14.69
N LEU A 212 7.97 14.28 14.81
CA LEU A 212 7.20 13.09 15.17
C LEU A 212 7.76 12.49 16.46
N VAL A 213 6.90 11.98 17.33
CA VAL A 213 7.30 11.24 18.53
C VAL A 213 6.53 9.93 18.57
N ASP A 214 7.23 8.80 18.65
CA ASP A 214 6.58 7.51 18.83
C ASP A 214 6.35 7.20 20.31
N ARG A 215 5.62 6.11 20.55
CA ARG A 215 5.33 5.63 21.91
C ARG A 215 6.56 5.18 22.70
N PHE A 216 7.71 5.03 22.05
CA PHE A 216 8.98 4.67 22.69
C PHE A 216 9.84 5.91 22.97
N GLY A 217 9.30 7.13 22.80
CA GLY A 217 10.00 8.38 23.04
C GLY A 217 11.03 8.75 21.98
N ARG A 218 11.13 7.97 20.88
CA ARG A 218 12.03 8.30 19.77
C ARG A 218 11.45 9.49 19.01
N THR A 219 12.32 10.37 18.52
CA THR A 219 11.92 11.63 17.89
C THR A 219 12.47 11.76 16.48
N GLN A 220 11.63 12.12 15.53
CA GLN A 220 12.05 12.71 14.26
C GLN A 220 11.81 14.21 14.33
N THR A 221 12.81 15.03 14.01
CA THR A 221 12.75 16.49 14.15
C THR A 221 12.94 17.16 12.79
N PHE A 222 12.03 18.06 12.44
CA PHE A 222 12.12 18.89 11.24
C PHE A 222 12.71 20.25 11.61
N HIS A 223 13.95 20.50 11.20
CA HIS A 223 14.66 21.76 11.45
C HIS A 223 14.22 22.80 10.43
N ARG A 224 13.78 23.95 10.93
CA ARG A 224 13.29 25.07 10.12
C ARG A 224 14.16 26.29 10.35
N GLU A 225 14.37 27.06 9.29
CA GLU A 225 15.12 28.30 9.36
C GLU A 225 14.33 29.33 10.18
N ALA A 226 14.96 29.97 11.15
CA ALA A 226 14.30 30.96 12.00
C ALA A 226 14.20 32.32 11.28
N ALA A 227 15.27 32.76 10.60
CA ALA A 227 15.35 34.10 10.03
C ALA A 227 16.03 34.13 8.66
N GLY A 228 15.95 35.26 7.96
CA GLY A 228 16.54 35.43 6.63
C GLY A 228 15.64 34.95 5.50
N GLU A 229 16.22 34.78 4.30
CA GLU A 229 15.46 34.52 3.06
C GLU A 229 14.68 33.20 3.07
N PHE A 230 15.08 32.23 3.90
CA PHE A 230 14.43 30.94 4.03
C PHE A 230 13.58 30.79 5.29
N SER A 231 13.30 31.87 6.02
CA SER A 231 12.54 31.82 7.29
C SER A 231 11.23 31.01 7.16
N GLY A 232 11.06 30.05 8.07
CA GLY A 232 9.93 29.12 8.13
C GLY A 232 10.06 27.85 7.28
N GLU A 233 11.00 27.82 6.33
CA GLU A 233 11.25 26.66 5.46
C GLU A 233 12.07 25.59 6.17
N ILE A 234 11.89 24.35 5.72
CA ILE A 234 12.62 23.20 6.25
C ILE A 234 14.02 23.10 5.61
N THR A 235 15.06 23.18 6.44
CA THR A 235 16.47 23.14 6.02
C THR A 235 17.19 21.88 6.48
N GLY A 236 16.60 21.12 7.39
CA GLY A 236 17.15 19.83 7.80
C GLY A 236 16.16 18.91 8.51
N VAL A 237 16.55 17.64 8.66
CA VAL A 237 15.80 16.64 9.44
C VAL A 237 16.77 15.81 10.26
N THR A 238 16.44 15.56 11.52
CA THR A 238 17.04 14.48 12.32
C THR A 238 16.03 13.35 12.42
N ASP A 239 16.35 12.14 11.97
CA ASP A 239 15.44 10.99 12.10
C ASP A 239 15.52 10.31 13.47
N GLY A 240 14.62 9.36 13.73
CA GLY A 240 14.59 8.64 15.01
C GLY A 240 15.79 7.74 15.28
N ALA A 241 16.67 7.55 14.30
CA ALA A 241 17.94 6.84 14.48
C ALA A 241 19.12 7.78 14.72
N GLY A 242 18.92 9.09 14.63
CA GLY A 242 19.93 10.13 14.82
C GLY A 242 20.68 10.55 13.55
N ARG A 243 20.24 10.15 12.35
CA ARG A 243 20.84 10.64 11.10
C ARG A 243 20.41 12.07 10.82
N HIS A 244 21.34 12.91 10.34
CA HIS A 244 21.03 14.29 9.96
C HIS A 244 21.00 14.43 8.44
N PHE A 245 19.89 14.97 7.95
CA PHE A 245 19.67 15.28 6.56
C PHE A 245 19.65 16.80 6.38
N GLN A 246 20.38 17.31 5.39
CA GLN A 246 20.34 18.72 4.99
C GLN A 246 19.50 18.87 3.73
N LEU A 247 18.52 19.75 3.77
CA LEU A 247 17.67 20.13 2.65
C LEU A 247 18.18 21.45 2.07
N VAL A 248 18.72 21.41 0.85
CA VAL A 248 19.26 22.59 0.18
C VAL A 248 18.12 23.32 -0.51
N LEU A 249 17.92 24.58 -0.17
CA LEU A 249 16.86 25.43 -0.72
C LEU A 249 17.44 26.48 -1.67
N THR A 250 16.65 26.91 -2.64
CA THR A 250 16.99 28.00 -3.57
C THR A 250 15.83 28.97 -3.68
N THR A 251 16.14 30.27 -3.77
CA THR A 251 15.15 31.31 -4.09
C THR A 251 14.95 31.41 -5.60
N GLN A 252 13.88 32.07 -6.04
CA GLN A 252 13.67 32.33 -7.47
C GLN A 252 14.78 33.19 -8.07
N ALA A 253 15.23 34.23 -7.35
CA ALA A 253 16.29 35.12 -7.80
C ALA A 253 17.62 34.37 -7.99
N GLN A 254 17.97 33.47 -7.06
CA GLN A 254 19.16 32.62 -7.19
C GLN A 254 19.09 31.75 -8.44
N ARG A 255 17.95 31.08 -8.71
CA ARG A 255 17.78 30.28 -9.92
C ARG A 255 17.83 31.11 -11.21
N ALA A 256 17.30 32.33 -11.19
CA ALA A 256 17.36 33.24 -12.33
C ALA A 256 18.81 33.66 -12.64
N GLU A 257 19.59 33.96 -11.60
CA GLU A 257 21.01 34.30 -11.72
C GLU A 257 21.86 33.13 -12.22
N GLU A 258 21.69 31.93 -11.65
CA GLU A 258 22.36 30.72 -12.11
C GLU A 258 22.09 30.45 -13.60
N ALA A 259 20.83 30.61 -14.03
CA ALA A 259 20.44 30.44 -15.42
C ALA A 259 21.06 31.51 -16.35
N ARG A 260 21.22 32.76 -15.89
CA ARG A 260 21.95 33.81 -16.62
C ARG A 260 23.43 33.46 -16.78
N GLN A 261 24.08 33.02 -15.71
CA GLN A 261 25.49 32.63 -15.74
C GLN A 261 25.74 31.43 -16.68
N GLN A 262 24.83 30.44 -16.66
CA GLN A 262 24.88 29.30 -17.58
C GLN A 262 24.71 29.74 -19.03
N ALA A 263 23.75 30.63 -19.34
CA ALA A 263 23.54 31.14 -20.70
C ALA A 263 24.77 31.91 -21.23
N ILE A 264 25.41 32.72 -20.38
CA ILE A 264 26.65 33.44 -20.72
C ILE A 264 27.79 32.45 -21.01
N SER A 265 27.96 31.42 -20.17
CA SER A 265 29.00 30.41 -20.36
C SER A 265 28.75 29.48 -21.56
N GLY A 266 27.49 29.28 -21.93
CA GLY A 266 27.05 28.39 -23.00
C GLY A 266 26.73 29.06 -24.34
N GLY A 267 26.93 30.39 -24.47
CA GLY A 267 26.69 31.14 -25.71
C GLY A 267 25.24 31.09 -26.22
N THR A 268 24.26 30.97 -25.32
CA THR A 268 22.83 30.77 -25.64
C THR A 268 21.99 32.02 -25.35
N GLU A 269 20.76 32.06 -25.90
CA GLU A 269 19.74 33.11 -25.69
C GLU A 269 19.53 33.51 -24.21
N PRO A 270 19.04 34.73 -23.91
CA PRO A 270 18.85 35.21 -22.54
C PRO A 270 17.97 34.29 -21.68
N SER A 271 18.33 34.19 -20.40
CA SER A 271 17.68 33.31 -19.42
C SER A 271 16.16 33.47 -19.38
N ALA A 272 15.44 32.36 -19.56
CA ALA A 272 13.97 32.30 -19.45
C ALA A 272 13.47 32.38 -17.99
N PHE A 273 14.36 32.35 -16.98
CA PHE A 273 13.98 32.41 -15.57
C PHE A 273 13.73 33.85 -15.12
N PRO A 274 12.51 34.21 -14.70
CA PRO A 274 12.23 35.54 -14.14
C PRO A 274 12.82 35.68 -12.73
N ASP A 275 13.20 36.88 -12.33
CA ASP A 275 13.72 37.14 -10.97
C ASP A 275 12.66 36.94 -9.87
N THR A 276 11.38 37.07 -10.22
CA THR A 276 10.26 36.93 -9.27
C THR A 276 9.15 36.05 -9.82
N LEU A 277 8.36 35.47 -8.90
CA LEU A 277 7.13 34.76 -9.23
C LEU A 277 5.91 35.55 -8.75
N PRO A 278 4.73 35.37 -9.38
CA PRO A 278 3.48 35.85 -8.81
C PRO A 278 3.30 35.33 -7.39
N GLY A 279 2.90 36.21 -6.46
CA GLY A 279 2.77 35.85 -5.04
C GLY A 279 1.66 34.85 -4.73
N TYR A 280 0.80 34.51 -5.70
CA TYR A 280 -0.32 33.58 -5.51
C TYR A 280 -0.52 32.68 -6.73
N THR A 281 -0.96 31.46 -6.47
CA THR A 281 -1.36 30.45 -7.47
C THR A 281 -2.72 29.89 -7.11
N GLU A 282 -3.32 29.10 -7.99
CA GLU A 282 -4.57 28.37 -7.68
C GLU A 282 -4.39 27.32 -6.57
N TYR A 283 -3.13 27.06 -6.15
CA TYR A 283 -2.76 26.15 -5.07
C TYR A 283 -2.30 26.88 -3.79
N GLY A 284 -2.49 28.20 -3.71
CA GLY A 284 -2.12 29.02 -2.54
C GLY A 284 -0.99 30.02 -2.82
N ARG A 285 -0.60 30.76 -1.77
CA ARG A 285 0.52 31.71 -1.78
C ARG A 285 1.82 30.99 -2.10
N ASP A 286 2.63 31.52 -3.01
CA ASP A 286 3.92 30.95 -3.42
C ASP A 286 5.04 31.95 -3.12
N ASN A 287 6.03 31.53 -2.33
CA ASN A 287 7.19 32.33 -1.96
C ASN A 287 8.38 32.14 -2.92
N GLY A 288 8.27 31.24 -3.89
CA GLY A 288 9.33 30.95 -4.85
C GLY A 288 10.54 30.20 -4.28
N ILE A 289 10.47 29.70 -3.04
CA ILE A 289 11.53 28.86 -2.46
C ILE A 289 11.34 27.43 -2.92
N ARG A 290 12.42 26.76 -3.34
CA ARG A 290 12.38 25.38 -3.83
C ARG A 290 13.50 24.52 -3.29
N LEU A 291 13.17 23.24 -3.03
CA LEU A 291 14.14 22.22 -2.67
C LEU A 291 15.00 21.85 -3.89
N SER A 292 16.33 21.96 -3.80
CA SER A 292 17.24 21.61 -4.89
C SER A 292 17.90 20.24 -4.70
N ALA A 293 18.24 19.89 -3.46
CA ALA A 293 18.92 18.63 -3.13
C ALA A 293 18.70 18.24 -1.67
N VAL A 294 18.89 16.96 -1.36
CA VAL A 294 18.96 16.45 0.02
C VAL A 294 20.25 15.69 0.23
N TRP A 295 20.98 16.02 1.29
CA TRP A 295 22.23 15.37 1.69
C TRP A 295 22.06 14.62 3.01
N LEU A 296 22.76 13.49 3.16
CA LEU A 296 23.00 12.87 4.46
C LEU A 296 24.33 13.43 4.98
N THR A 297 24.26 14.26 6.01
CA THR A 297 25.42 15.01 6.54
C THR A 297 25.96 14.44 7.85
N HIS A 298 25.18 13.58 8.51
CA HIS A 298 25.63 12.82 9.67
C HIS A 298 24.93 11.46 9.69
N ASP A 299 25.72 10.41 9.87
CA ASP A 299 25.24 9.05 10.08
C ASP A 299 25.99 8.47 11.29
N PRO A 300 25.30 8.16 12.39
CA PRO A 300 25.97 7.73 13.60
C PRO A 300 26.44 6.26 13.60
N GLU A 301 26.09 5.46 12.59
CA GLU A 301 26.69 4.13 12.35
C GLU A 301 27.86 4.22 11.35
N TYR A 302 27.77 5.14 10.39
CA TYR A 302 28.74 5.32 9.30
C TYR A 302 29.33 6.74 9.27
N PRO A 303 29.95 7.24 10.37
CA PRO A 303 30.37 8.64 10.48
C PRO A 303 31.45 9.07 9.48
N GLU A 304 32.30 8.13 9.05
CA GLU A 304 33.39 8.37 8.10
C GLU A 304 33.02 8.01 6.64
N ASN A 305 31.83 7.46 6.41
CA ASN A 305 31.41 6.93 5.10
C ASN A 305 30.11 7.59 4.60
N LEU A 306 30.07 8.93 4.64
CA LEU A 306 28.93 9.71 4.16
C LEU A 306 28.85 9.75 2.61
N PRO A 307 27.66 9.96 2.02
CA PRO A 307 27.53 10.02 0.56
C PRO A 307 28.28 11.22 -0.05
N ALA A 308 29.11 10.96 -1.05
CA ALA A 308 29.81 12.00 -1.81
C ALA A 308 28.88 12.82 -2.74
N ALA A 309 27.64 12.36 -2.93
CA ALA A 309 26.62 12.97 -3.77
C ALA A 309 25.31 13.09 -2.97
N PRO A 310 24.41 14.03 -3.31
CA PRO A 310 23.12 14.14 -2.67
C PRO A 310 22.28 12.87 -2.91
N LEU A 311 21.41 12.54 -1.96
CA LEU A 311 20.50 11.40 -2.03
C LEU A 311 19.40 11.58 -3.10
N VAL A 312 19.03 12.83 -3.37
CA VAL A 312 18.09 13.21 -4.43
C VAL A 312 18.38 14.65 -4.86
N ARG A 313 18.05 14.99 -6.11
CA ARG A 313 18.02 16.37 -6.61
C ARG A 313 16.74 16.67 -7.38
N TYR A 314 16.40 17.95 -7.47
CA TYR A 314 15.21 18.43 -8.15
C TYR A 314 15.56 19.53 -9.16
N GLY A 315 14.92 19.47 -10.33
CA GLY A 315 14.96 20.50 -11.37
C GLY A 315 13.65 21.28 -11.42
N TRP A 316 13.71 22.56 -11.78
CA TRP A 316 12.56 23.48 -11.72
C TRP A 316 12.30 24.14 -13.08
N THR A 317 11.05 24.39 -13.43
CA THR A 317 10.73 25.26 -14.57
C THR A 317 11.01 26.73 -14.21
N PRO A 318 11.13 27.64 -15.20
CA PRO A 318 11.14 29.08 -14.94
C PRO A 318 9.97 29.58 -14.08
N ARG A 319 8.84 28.87 -14.12
CA ARG A 319 7.65 29.14 -13.32
C ARG A 319 7.68 28.46 -11.95
N GLY A 320 8.84 27.96 -11.49
CA GLY A 320 8.97 27.33 -10.19
C GLY A 320 8.11 26.08 -10.02
N GLU A 321 7.80 25.38 -11.10
CA GLU A 321 7.09 24.09 -11.06
C GLU A 321 8.13 22.96 -11.10
N LEU A 322 7.88 21.85 -10.42
CA LEU A 322 8.85 20.76 -10.38
C LEU A 322 8.98 20.12 -11.75
N ALA A 323 10.12 20.27 -12.40
CA ALA A 323 10.37 19.80 -13.76
C ALA A 323 10.93 18.38 -13.80
N ALA A 324 11.85 18.05 -12.89
CA ALA A 324 12.56 16.77 -12.90
C ALA A 324 12.98 16.32 -11.50
N VAL A 325 13.10 15.00 -11.31
CA VAL A 325 13.69 14.39 -10.11
C VAL A 325 14.87 13.55 -10.55
N TYR A 326 15.97 13.65 -9.83
CA TYR A 326 17.20 12.88 -10.05
C TYR A 326 17.48 12.03 -8.81
N ASP A 327 17.79 10.75 -9.02
CA ASP A 327 18.17 9.85 -7.93
C ASP A 327 19.60 10.13 -7.42
N ARG A 328 20.03 9.34 -6.43
CA ARG A 328 21.36 9.46 -5.80
C ARG A 328 22.54 9.18 -6.74
N SER A 329 22.31 8.63 -7.94
CA SER A 329 23.34 8.50 -8.97
C SER A 329 23.33 9.67 -9.96
N ASN A 330 22.54 10.71 -9.67
CA ASN A 330 22.30 11.87 -10.52
C ASN A 330 21.62 11.49 -11.85
N THR A 331 20.95 10.34 -11.92
CA THR A 331 20.15 9.96 -13.09
C THR A 331 18.75 10.55 -12.93
N GLN A 332 18.28 11.27 -13.95
CA GLN A 332 16.89 11.71 -13.99
C GLN A 332 16.01 10.46 -13.92
N VAL A 333 15.00 10.44 -13.04
CA VAL A 333 14.04 9.33 -12.88
C VAL A 333 12.62 9.74 -13.24
N ARG A 334 12.33 11.04 -13.17
CA ARG A 334 11.01 11.61 -13.46
C ARG A 334 11.13 12.94 -14.19
N SER A 335 10.14 13.24 -15.01
CA SER A 335 9.89 14.58 -15.54
C SER A 335 8.40 14.92 -15.58
N PHE A 336 8.11 16.22 -15.57
CA PHE A 336 6.76 16.77 -15.52
C PHE A 336 6.61 17.95 -16.47
N THR A 337 5.44 18.06 -17.08
CA THR A 337 5.04 19.18 -17.94
C THR A 337 3.74 19.76 -17.40
N TYR A 338 3.62 21.08 -17.45
CA TYR A 338 2.50 21.83 -16.89
C TYR A 338 1.82 22.67 -17.95
N ASP A 339 0.56 23.03 -17.68
CA ASP A 339 -0.26 23.90 -18.49
C ASP A 339 0.34 25.31 -18.57
N ASP A 340 0.37 25.91 -19.75
CA ASP A 340 0.95 27.25 -19.96
C ASP A 340 0.13 28.36 -19.31
N LYS A 341 -1.19 28.16 -19.20
CA LYS A 341 -2.13 29.13 -18.62
C LYS A 341 -2.34 28.91 -17.12
N TYR A 342 -2.46 27.65 -16.69
CA TYR A 342 -2.79 27.30 -15.30
C TYR A 342 -1.57 26.76 -14.56
N ARG A 343 -0.84 27.66 -13.90
CA ARG A 343 0.38 27.34 -13.16
C ARG A 343 0.16 26.24 -12.11
N GLY A 344 1.00 25.21 -12.13
CA GLY A 344 0.93 24.05 -11.26
C GLY A 344 -0.02 22.94 -11.75
N ARG A 345 -0.80 23.16 -12.83
CA ARG A 345 -1.65 22.12 -13.43
C ARG A 345 -0.80 21.24 -14.37
N MET A 346 -0.42 20.06 -13.91
CA MET A 346 0.33 19.06 -14.69
C MET A 346 -0.47 18.58 -15.89
N VAL A 347 0.08 18.68 -17.09
CA VAL A 347 -0.50 18.14 -18.34
C VAL A 347 0.24 16.92 -18.86
N ALA A 348 1.45 16.66 -18.37
CA ALA A 348 2.16 15.43 -18.67
C ALA A 348 3.16 15.02 -17.59
N HIS A 349 3.50 13.73 -17.55
CA HIS A 349 4.63 13.22 -16.79
C HIS A 349 5.25 12.00 -17.47
N ARG A 350 6.49 11.71 -17.10
CA ARG A 350 7.28 10.63 -17.70
C ARG A 350 8.27 10.04 -16.70
N HIS A 351 8.42 8.72 -16.74
CA HIS A 351 9.55 8.01 -16.13
C HIS A 351 10.69 7.87 -17.13
N THR A 352 11.93 7.84 -16.64
CA THR A 352 13.10 7.66 -17.50
C THR A 352 13.01 6.35 -18.30
N GLY A 353 13.29 6.45 -19.60
CA GLY A 353 13.16 5.33 -20.53
C GLY A 353 11.72 4.91 -20.86
N ARG A 354 10.70 5.64 -20.40
CA ARG A 354 9.27 5.36 -20.66
C ARG A 354 8.59 6.47 -21.49
N PRO A 355 7.49 6.16 -22.19
CA PRO A 355 6.65 7.16 -22.85
C PRO A 355 6.04 8.18 -21.87
N GLU A 356 5.69 9.34 -22.42
CA GLU A 356 4.99 10.40 -21.69
C GLU A 356 3.49 10.17 -21.67
N ILE A 357 2.90 10.26 -20.48
CA ILE A 357 1.44 10.22 -20.30
C ILE A 357 0.92 11.65 -20.24
N ARG A 358 -0.13 11.96 -21.01
CA ARG A 358 -0.70 13.31 -21.15
C ARG A 358 -2.14 13.40 -20.66
N TYR A 359 -2.56 14.60 -20.25
CA TYR A 359 -3.89 14.86 -19.70
C TYR A 359 -4.51 16.09 -20.36
N ARG A 360 -5.83 16.03 -20.58
CA ARG A 360 -6.65 17.19 -20.92
C ARG A 360 -7.63 17.50 -19.81
N TYR A 361 -7.98 18.76 -19.68
CA TYR A 361 -8.88 19.26 -18.65
C TYR A 361 -10.03 20.05 -19.25
N ASP A 362 -11.19 20.02 -18.62
CA ASP A 362 -12.29 20.94 -18.91
C ASP A 362 -12.07 22.33 -18.28
N SER A 363 -13.05 23.23 -18.45
CA SER A 363 -13.04 24.57 -17.88
C SER A 363 -13.07 24.58 -16.35
N ASP A 364 -13.64 23.54 -15.73
CA ASP A 364 -13.72 23.38 -14.27
C ASP A 364 -12.42 22.81 -13.68
N GLY A 365 -11.47 22.44 -14.54
CA GLY A 365 -10.19 21.84 -14.14
C GLY A 365 -10.28 20.34 -13.85
N ARG A 366 -11.31 19.65 -14.35
CA ARG A 366 -11.45 18.19 -14.28
C ARG A 366 -10.79 17.52 -15.48
N VAL A 367 -10.08 16.42 -15.26
CA VAL A 367 -9.44 15.63 -16.31
C VAL A 367 -10.50 14.99 -17.19
N THR A 368 -10.54 15.32 -18.49
CA THR A 368 -11.48 14.72 -19.45
C THR A 368 -10.83 13.60 -20.26
N GLU A 369 -9.51 13.63 -20.42
CA GLU A 369 -8.76 12.63 -21.18
C GLU A 369 -7.42 12.33 -20.51
N GLN A 370 -7.02 11.07 -20.56
CA GLN A 370 -5.67 10.59 -20.29
C GLN A 370 -5.18 9.82 -21.51
N LEU A 371 -4.11 10.30 -22.13
CA LEU A 371 -3.45 9.63 -23.26
C LEU A 371 -2.24 8.84 -22.75
N ASN A 372 -2.26 7.53 -22.97
CA ASN A 372 -1.16 6.61 -22.67
C ASN A 372 -0.67 5.97 -23.99
N PRO A 373 0.47 6.39 -24.57
CA PRO A 373 0.89 5.96 -25.91
C PRO A 373 1.12 4.46 -26.10
N ALA A 374 1.46 3.73 -25.03
CA ALA A 374 1.76 2.29 -25.08
C ALA A 374 0.85 1.46 -24.16
N GLY A 375 -0.25 2.04 -23.68
CA GLY A 375 -1.23 1.37 -22.83
C GLY A 375 -2.64 1.89 -23.07
N LEU A 376 -3.56 1.63 -22.14
CA LEU A 376 -4.93 2.15 -22.23
C LEU A 376 -4.95 3.67 -22.05
N SER A 377 -5.59 4.35 -23.00
CA SER A 377 -6.01 5.74 -22.84
C SER A 377 -7.43 5.79 -22.32
N TYR A 378 -7.81 6.86 -21.62
CA TYR A 378 -9.10 6.96 -20.94
C TYR A 378 -9.77 8.30 -21.23
N THR A 379 -11.09 8.28 -21.32
CA THR A 379 -11.95 9.46 -21.37
C THR A 379 -12.92 9.45 -20.19
N TYR A 380 -13.23 10.63 -19.68
CA TYR A 380 -14.02 10.83 -18.47
C TYR A 380 -15.16 11.80 -18.76
N GLN A 381 -16.40 11.38 -18.49
CA GLN A 381 -17.59 12.22 -18.62
C GLN A 381 -18.22 12.39 -17.23
N TYR A 382 -18.40 13.64 -16.83
CA TYR A 382 -18.88 14.02 -15.51
C TYR A 382 -20.32 14.51 -15.58
N GLU A 383 -21.20 13.84 -14.83
CA GLU A 383 -22.56 14.27 -14.55
C GLU A 383 -22.71 14.48 -13.03
N LYS A 384 -23.87 14.99 -12.59
CA LYS A 384 -24.10 15.36 -11.18
C LYS A 384 -23.85 14.17 -10.23
N ASP A 385 -24.51 13.06 -10.51
CA ASP A 385 -24.53 11.82 -9.72
C ASP A 385 -23.89 10.64 -10.46
N ARG A 386 -23.34 10.84 -11.66
CA ARG A 386 -22.76 9.78 -12.50
C ARG A 386 -21.43 10.20 -13.12
N ILE A 387 -20.49 9.26 -13.23
CA ILE A 387 -19.25 9.43 -13.99
C ILE A 387 -19.08 8.25 -14.93
N THR A 388 -18.94 8.52 -16.23
CA THR A 388 -18.66 7.49 -17.24
C THR A 388 -17.17 7.51 -17.58
N ILE A 389 -16.53 6.36 -17.53
CA ILE A 389 -15.13 6.14 -17.88
C ILE A 389 -15.08 5.21 -19.08
N THR A 390 -14.44 5.64 -20.16
CA THR A 390 -14.27 4.82 -21.37
C THR A 390 -12.80 4.70 -21.71
N ASP A 391 -12.30 3.48 -21.83
CA ASP A 391 -10.92 3.23 -22.23
C ASP A 391 -10.74 3.15 -23.76
N SER A 392 -9.50 3.06 -24.23
CA SER A 392 -9.16 2.98 -25.65
C SER A 392 -9.53 1.65 -26.33
N LEU A 393 -10.05 0.67 -25.58
CA LEU A 393 -10.70 -0.53 -26.12
C LEU A 393 -12.22 -0.36 -26.21
N ASN A 394 -12.74 0.85 -25.96
CA ASN A 394 -14.16 1.20 -25.89
C ASN A 394 -14.93 0.48 -24.77
N ARG A 395 -14.23 0.04 -23.73
CA ARG A 395 -14.87 -0.55 -22.56
C ARG A 395 -15.38 0.56 -21.66
N ARG A 396 -16.63 0.45 -21.24
CA ARG A 396 -17.34 1.52 -20.52
C ARG A 396 -17.64 1.11 -19.08
N GLU A 397 -17.09 1.84 -18.13
CA GLU A 397 -17.42 1.73 -16.71
C GLU A 397 -18.22 2.95 -16.25
N VAL A 398 -19.24 2.75 -15.42
CA VAL A 398 -20.08 3.84 -14.90
C VAL A 398 -20.10 3.82 -13.38
N LEU A 399 -19.68 4.93 -12.78
CA LEU A 399 -19.72 5.14 -11.33
C LEU A 399 -20.93 6.00 -10.98
N HIS A 400 -21.87 5.43 -10.23
CA HIS A 400 -22.99 6.16 -9.65
C HIS A 400 -22.64 6.59 -8.23
N THR A 401 -22.97 7.82 -7.92
CA THR A 401 -22.45 8.52 -6.77
C THR A 401 -23.54 9.20 -5.97
N GLN A 402 -23.39 9.20 -4.65
CA GLN A 402 -24.28 9.89 -3.71
C GLN A 402 -23.46 10.81 -2.81
N GLY A 403 -24.07 11.90 -2.36
CA GLY A 403 -23.41 12.94 -1.57
C GLY A 403 -22.67 13.96 -2.43
N GLU A 404 -22.15 14.99 -1.78
CA GLU A 404 -21.46 16.08 -2.46
C GLU A 404 -20.04 16.28 -1.89
N ALA A 405 -19.17 16.83 -2.73
CA ALA A 405 -17.82 17.23 -2.36
C ALA A 405 -17.04 16.09 -1.64
N GLY A 406 -16.49 16.33 -0.44
CA GLY A 406 -15.71 15.34 0.33
C GLY A 406 -16.53 14.14 0.86
N LEU A 407 -17.86 14.19 0.78
CA LEU A 407 -18.75 13.09 1.16
C LEU A 407 -19.33 12.35 -0.04
N LYS A 408 -18.95 12.72 -1.28
CA LYS A 408 -19.35 11.96 -2.47
C LYS A 408 -18.78 10.54 -2.37
N ARG A 409 -19.61 9.51 -2.60
CA ARG A 409 -19.26 8.08 -2.52
C ARG A 409 -19.79 7.35 -3.74
N VAL A 410 -19.07 6.33 -4.21
CA VAL A 410 -19.57 5.42 -5.25
C VAL A 410 -20.51 4.41 -4.57
N VAL A 411 -21.81 4.49 -4.88
CA VAL A 411 -22.84 3.62 -4.31
C VAL A 411 -23.23 2.48 -5.25
N LYS A 412 -22.97 2.64 -6.55
CA LYS A 412 -23.18 1.62 -7.57
C LYS A 412 -22.11 1.77 -8.65
N LYS A 413 -21.56 0.64 -9.10
CA LYS A 413 -20.59 0.56 -10.20
C LYS A 413 -21.13 -0.39 -11.25
N GLU A 414 -21.26 0.11 -12.48
CA GLU A 414 -21.58 -0.69 -13.66
C GLU A 414 -20.29 -0.99 -14.40
N HIS A 415 -19.99 -2.26 -14.60
CA HIS A 415 -18.79 -2.72 -15.29
C HIS A 415 -19.00 -2.77 -16.81
N ALA A 416 -17.91 -2.98 -17.56
CA ALA A 416 -17.93 -2.97 -19.03
C ALA A 416 -18.79 -4.07 -19.67
N ASP A 417 -19.05 -5.17 -18.96
CA ASP A 417 -19.95 -6.24 -19.38
C ASP A 417 -21.42 -6.00 -19.00
N GLY A 418 -21.73 -4.87 -18.34
CA GLY A 418 -23.05 -4.54 -17.82
C GLY A 418 -23.36 -5.12 -16.44
N SER A 419 -22.45 -5.90 -15.85
CA SER A 419 -22.60 -6.35 -14.46
C SER A 419 -22.54 -5.17 -13.48
N VAL A 420 -23.13 -5.33 -12.29
CA VAL A 420 -23.31 -4.23 -11.34
C VAL A 420 -22.87 -4.65 -9.95
N THR A 421 -22.05 -3.83 -9.31
CA THR A 421 -21.78 -3.93 -7.87
C THR A 421 -22.36 -2.73 -7.13
N GLN A 422 -22.79 -2.92 -5.88
CA GLN A 422 -23.37 -1.87 -5.05
C GLN A 422 -22.66 -1.78 -3.71
N SER A 423 -22.65 -0.58 -3.12
CA SER A 423 -22.04 -0.30 -1.82
C SER A 423 -22.93 0.65 -1.03
N GLN A 424 -23.19 0.32 0.23
CA GLN A 424 -23.90 1.20 1.16
C GLN A 424 -22.95 1.69 2.23
N PHE A 425 -23.13 2.95 2.63
CA PHE A 425 -22.32 3.60 3.65
C PHE A 425 -23.20 4.09 4.80
N ASP A 426 -22.63 4.20 5.99
CA ASP A 426 -23.29 4.84 7.12
C ASP A 426 -23.22 6.38 7.03
N ALA A 427 -23.84 7.07 8.00
CA ALA A 427 -23.92 8.54 8.03
C ALA A 427 -22.56 9.25 8.13
N VAL A 428 -21.50 8.56 8.55
CA VAL A 428 -20.13 9.10 8.63
C VAL A 428 -19.25 8.58 7.47
N GLY A 429 -19.83 7.86 6.51
CA GLY A 429 -19.19 7.45 5.27
C GLY A 429 -18.42 6.13 5.31
N ARG A 430 -18.64 5.28 6.33
CA ARG A 430 -18.01 3.96 6.47
C ARG A 430 -18.82 2.89 5.72
N LEU A 431 -18.15 1.93 5.10
CA LEU A 431 -18.80 0.84 4.36
C LEU A 431 -19.64 -0.03 5.31
N ARG A 432 -20.91 -0.27 4.96
CA ARG A 432 -21.86 -1.08 5.71
C ARG A 432 -22.21 -2.37 4.97
N THR A 433 -22.45 -2.29 3.67
CA THR A 433 -22.73 -3.47 2.85
C THR A 433 -22.07 -3.35 1.49
N GLN A 434 -21.72 -4.49 0.92
CA GLN A 434 -21.28 -4.62 -0.46
C GLN A 434 -22.08 -5.73 -1.13
N THR A 435 -22.75 -5.40 -2.23
CA THR A 435 -23.50 -6.37 -3.04
C THR A 435 -22.72 -6.63 -4.32
N ASP A 436 -22.41 -7.90 -4.57
CA ASP A 436 -21.68 -8.32 -5.76
C ASP A 436 -22.57 -8.37 -7.01
N ALA A 437 -21.97 -8.71 -8.15
CA ALA A 437 -22.66 -8.81 -9.43
C ALA A 437 -23.71 -9.93 -9.53
N ALA A 438 -23.70 -10.90 -8.61
CA ALA A 438 -24.72 -11.93 -8.50
C ALA A 438 -25.87 -11.53 -7.54
N GLY A 439 -25.83 -10.32 -6.96
CA GLY A 439 -26.83 -9.84 -6.00
C GLY A 439 -26.61 -10.34 -4.57
N ARG A 440 -25.48 -11.00 -4.30
CA ARG A 440 -25.14 -11.51 -2.97
C ARG A 440 -24.52 -10.40 -2.14
N THR A 441 -24.86 -10.34 -0.85
CA THR A 441 -24.48 -9.21 0.01
C THR A 441 -23.55 -9.65 1.13
N THR A 442 -22.43 -8.94 1.27
CA THR A 442 -21.54 -9.00 2.43
C THR A 442 -21.81 -7.81 3.33
N GLU A 443 -21.97 -8.05 4.63
CA GLU A 443 -22.23 -7.01 5.63
C GLU A 443 -21.00 -6.73 6.48
N TYR A 444 -20.73 -5.45 6.73
CA TYR A 444 -19.64 -4.94 7.54
C TYR A 444 -20.23 -4.19 8.73
N SER A 445 -19.87 -4.62 9.95
CA SER A 445 -20.31 -4.00 11.19
C SER A 445 -19.16 -3.23 11.86
N PRO A 446 -18.98 -1.93 11.55
CA PRO A 446 -18.02 -1.09 12.24
C PRO A 446 -18.52 -0.73 13.65
N ASP A 447 -17.61 -0.69 14.62
CA ASP A 447 -17.88 -0.14 15.94
C ASP A 447 -18.23 1.36 15.83
N VAL A 448 -19.25 1.78 16.58
CA VAL A 448 -19.83 3.13 16.46
C VAL A 448 -18.89 4.24 16.93
N VAL A 449 -17.95 3.93 17.82
CA VAL A 449 -17.01 4.90 18.40
C VAL A 449 -15.69 4.92 17.63
N THR A 450 -15.11 3.75 17.42
CA THR A 450 -13.75 3.56 16.90
C THR A 450 -13.69 3.41 15.39
N GLY A 451 -14.80 3.01 14.74
CA GLY A 451 -14.84 2.72 13.32
C GLY A 451 -14.16 1.41 12.89
N LEU A 452 -13.57 0.67 13.83
CA LEU A 452 -12.97 -0.64 13.55
C LEU A 452 -14.05 -1.67 13.21
N ILE A 453 -13.78 -2.55 12.25
CA ILE A 453 -14.70 -3.62 11.86
C ILE A 453 -14.76 -4.67 12.97
N THR A 454 -15.93 -4.87 13.57
CA THR A 454 -16.15 -5.86 14.64
C THR A 454 -16.74 -7.17 14.11
N ARG A 455 -17.42 -7.12 12.96
CA ARG A 455 -18.00 -8.30 12.31
C ARG A 455 -18.07 -8.14 10.80
N ILE A 456 -17.80 -9.23 10.08
CA ILE A 456 -18.04 -9.36 8.64
C ILE A 456 -18.94 -10.57 8.44
N THR A 457 -20.10 -10.40 7.84
CA THR A 457 -21.03 -11.50 7.52
C THR A 457 -20.99 -11.76 6.03
N THR A 458 -20.64 -12.98 5.61
CA THR A 458 -20.61 -13.42 4.21
C THR A 458 -22.01 -13.75 3.70
N PRO A 459 -22.21 -13.85 2.37
CA PRO A 459 -23.54 -14.09 1.79
C PRO A 459 -24.25 -15.35 2.29
N ASP A 460 -23.49 -16.39 2.66
CA ASP A 460 -24.00 -17.65 3.22
C ASP A 460 -24.35 -17.56 4.72
N GLY A 461 -24.32 -16.36 5.31
CA GLY A 461 -24.70 -16.08 6.70
C GLY A 461 -23.62 -16.37 7.75
N ARG A 462 -22.48 -16.96 7.36
CA ARG A 462 -21.33 -17.12 8.26
C ARG A 462 -20.72 -15.76 8.55
N ALA A 463 -20.00 -15.66 9.67
CA ALA A 463 -19.38 -14.40 10.03
C ALA A 463 -18.00 -14.57 10.68
N SER A 464 -17.13 -13.60 10.39
CA SER A 464 -15.92 -13.36 11.16
C SER A 464 -16.21 -12.30 12.22
N ALA A 465 -15.65 -12.46 13.42
CA ALA A 465 -15.74 -11.50 14.51
C ALA A 465 -14.35 -11.03 14.93
N PHE A 466 -14.21 -9.74 15.26
CA PHE A 466 -12.95 -9.12 15.65
C PHE A 466 -13.13 -8.32 16.94
N TYR A 467 -12.20 -8.51 17.86
CA TYR A 467 -12.19 -7.86 19.16
C TYR A 467 -10.92 -7.04 19.30
N TYR A 468 -11.07 -5.83 19.84
CA TYR A 468 -9.97 -4.88 20.00
C TYR A 468 -9.86 -4.41 21.44
N ASN A 469 -8.64 -4.12 21.89
CA ASN A 469 -8.43 -3.41 23.14
C ASN A 469 -8.66 -1.89 22.99
N HIS A 470 -8.56 -1.15 24.09
CA HIS A 470 -8.75 0.31 24.10
C HIS A 470 -7.74 1.07 23.23
N HIS A 471 -6.55 0.50 22.97
CA HIS A 471 -5.52 0.99 22.05
C HIS A 471 -5.74 0.61 20.56
N SER A 472 -6.94 0.10 20.22
CA SER A 472 -7.29 -0.33 18.85
C SER A 472 -6.46 -1.51 18.32
N GLN A 473 -5.89 -2.35 19.20
CA GLN A 473 -5.14 -3.55 18.80
C GLN A 473 -6.05 -4.77 18.81
N LEU A 474 -5.90 -5.64 17.81
CA LEU A 474 -6.68 -6.87 17.68
C LEU A 474 -6.30 -7.86 18.78
N THR A 475 -7.20 -8.14 19.72
CA THR A 475 -6.99 -9.09 20.83
C THR A 475 -7.54 -10.48 20.53
N SER A 476 -8.58 -10.58 19.71
CA SER A 476 -9.11 -11.85 19.25
C SER A 476 -9.75 -11.70 17.87
N ALA A 477 -9.63 -12.74 17.05
CA ALA A 477 -10.39 -12.87 15.82
C ALA A 477 -10.96 -14.29 15.71
N THR A 478 -12.26 -14.37 15.46
CA THR A 478 -12.95 -15.63 15.15
C THR A 478 -13.22 -15.68 13.66
N GLY A 479 -12.76 -16.73 12.99
CA GLY A 479 -13.02 -16.95 11.56
C GLY A 479 -14.46 -17.43 11.30
N PRO A 480 -14.88 -17.50 10.03
CA PRO A 480 -16.21 -17.99 9.67
C PRO A 480 -16.44 -19.46 10.07
N ASP A 481 -15.37 -20.21 10.31
CA ASP A 481 -15.39 -21.61 10.79
C ASP A 481 -15.48 -21.73 12.31
N GLY A 482 -15.55 -20.60 13.03
CA GLY A 482 -15.61 -20.55 14.50
C GLY A 482 -14.27 -20.77 15.20
N LEU A 483 -13.17 -20.92 14.46
CA LEU A 483 -11.83 -20.98 15.05
C LEU A 483 -11.38 -19.60 15.50
N GLU A 484 -10.76 -19.54 16.67
CA GLU A 484 -10.35 -18.29 17.31
C GLU A 484 -8.83 -18.20 17.39
N ILE A 485 -8.28 -17.05 17.02
CA ILE A 485 -6.92 -16.65 17.38
C ILE A 485 -6.97 -15.59 18.46
N ARG A 486 -6.02 -15.60 19.40
CA ARG A 486 -5.90 -14.58 20.44
C ARG A 486 -4.52 -13.95 20.46
N ARG A 487 -4.46 -12.68 20.88
CA ARG A 487 -3.24 -11.89 20.97
C ARG A 487 -3.22 -11.09 22.25
N GLU A 488 -2.05 -11.03 22.87
CA GLU A 488 -1.80 -10.23 24.06
C GLU A 488 -0.67 -9.24 23.80
N TYR A 489 -0.81 -8.05 24.38
CA TYR A 489 0.12 -6.93 24.20
C TYR A 489 0.59 -6.43 25.56
N ASP A 490 1.83 -5.93 25.63
CA ASP A 490 2.31 -5.21 26.80
C ASP A 490 1.80 -3.76 26.86
N GLU A 491 2.17 -3.04 27.93
CA GLU A 491 1.79 -1.63 28.16
C GLU A 491 2.28 -0.67 27.05
N TRP A 492 3.33 -1.06 26.33
CA TRP A 492 3.87 -0.32 25.19
C TRP A 492 3.23 -0.74 23.86
N GLY A 493 2.21 -1.59 23.89
CA GLY A 493 1.49 -2.06 22.71
C GLY A 493 2.32 -2.97 21.81
N ARG A 494 3.28 -3.72 22.35
CA ARG A 494 4.05 -4.74 21.63
C ARG A 494 3.42 -6.11 21.84
N LEU A 495 3.38 -6.94 20.81
CA LEU A 495 2.81 -8.29 20.89
C LEU A 495 3.70 -9.16 21.79
N ILE A 496 3.15 -9.71 22.87
CA ILE A 496 3.89 -10.58 23.81
C ILE A 496 3.48 -12.04 23.71
N GLN A 497 2.26 -12.30 23.23
CA GLN A 497 1.73 -13.65 23.07
C GLN A 497 0.76 -13.73 21.89
N GLU A 498 0.85 -14.80 21.10
CA GLU A 498 -0.17 -15.20 20.13
C GLU A 498 -0.61 -16.64 20.45
N THR A 499 -1.92 -16.87 20.47
CA THR A 499 -2.51 -18.21 20.66
C THR A 499 -3.23 -18.59 19.37
N ALA A 500 -2.75 -19.66 18.74
CA ALA A 500 -3.36 -20.24 17.55
C ALA A 500 -4.67 -20.98 17.89
N PRO A 501 -5.51 -21.33 16.89
CA PRO A 501 -6.79 -21.99 17.15
C PRO A 501 -6.67 -23.37 17.80
N ASP A 502 -5.54 -24.04 17.61
CA ASP A 502 -5.23 -25.30 18.25
C ASP A 502 -4.74 -25.17 19.70
N GLY A 503 -4.60 -23.93 20.19
CA GLY A 503 -4.12 -23.61 21.53
C GLY A 503 -2.60 -23.49 21.62
N ASP A 504 -1.86 -23.66 20.52
CA ASP A 504 -0.41 -23.45 20.52
C ASP A 504 -0.11 -21.97 20.78
N ILE A 505 0.87 -21.72 21.64
CA ILE A 505 1.23 -20.39 22.09
C ILE A 505 2.62 -20.02 21.57
N ILE A 506 2.73 -18.87 20.92
CA ILE A 506 4.01 -18.24 20.61
C ILE A 506 4.18 -17.02 21.52
N ARG A 507 5.32 -16.94 22.21
CA ARG A 507 5.70 -15.82 23.08
C ARG A 507 6.80 -14.99 22.44
N TYR A 508 6.71 -13.69 22.62
CA TYR A 508 7.67 -12.71 22.11
C TYR A 508 8.33 -12.00 23.29
N ARG A 509 9.66 -11.81 23.20
CA ARG A 509 10.44 -11.11 24.21
C ARG A 509 11.19 -9.95 23.57
N TYR A 510 11.37 -8.89 24.35
CA TYR A 510 12.01 -7.64 23.94
C TYR A 510 13.13 -7.30 24.91
N ASP A 511 14.22 -6.71 24.42
CA ASP A 511 15.41 -6.43 25.24
C ASP A 511 15.15 -5.40 26.34
N ASN A 512 14.39 -4.35 26.03
CA ASN A 512 14.06 -3.28 26.97
C ASN A 512 12.75 -2.57 26.57
N PRO A 513 12.17 -1.68 27.41
CA PRO A 513 10.92 -0.98 27.10
C PRO A 513 10.91 -0.13 25.81
N HIS A 514 12.08 0.29 25.32
CA HIS A 514 12.22 1.15 24.12
C HIS A 514 12.43 0.35 22.82
N SER A 515 12.54 -0.98 22.90
CA SER A 515 12.70 -1.85 21.73
C SER A 515 11.34 -2.14 21.08
N ASP A 516 11.18 -1.87 19.78
CA ASP A 516 9.99 -2.22 19.02
C ASP A 516 10.05 -3.60 18.34
N LEU A 517 11.25 -4.17 18.22
CA LEU A 517 11.51 -5.47 17.60
C LEU A 517 11.81 -6.55 18.66
N PRO A 518 11.29 -7.78 18.51
CA PRO A 518 11.53 -8.85 19.45
C PRO A 518 12.98 -9.36 19.37
N CYS A 519 13.61 -9.62 20.50
CA CYS A 519 14.93 -10.24 20.60
C CYS A 519 14.86 -11.76 20.73
N ALA A 520 13.69 -12.31 21.07
CA ALA A 520 13.46 -13.75 21.07
C ALA A 520 12.00 -14.11 20.82
N THR A 521 11.80 -15.30 20.24
CA THR A 521 10.49 -15.96 20.18
C THR A 521 10.59 -17.37 20.74
N GLU A 522 9.50 -17.83 21.36
CA GLU A 522 9.40 -19.14 21.99
C GLU A 522 8.05 -19.75 21.61
N ASP A 523 8.05 -20.92 20.99
CA ASP A 523 6.81 -21.60 20.59
C ASP A 523 6.29 -22.58 21.67
N ALA A 524 5.17 -23.24 21.39
CA ALA A 524 4.51 -24.16 22.30
C ALA A 524 5.37 -25.38 22.70
N THR A 525 6.40 -25.70 21.91
CA THR A 525 7.32 -26.82 22.18
C THR A 525 8.49 -26.43 23.08
N GLY A 526 8.61 -25.13 23.41
CA GLY A 526 9.78 -24.56 24.08
C GLY A 526 10.94 -24.26 23.12
N SER A 527 10.74 -24.41 21.80
CA SER A 527 11.77 -24.07 20.82
C SER A 527 11.95 -22.56 20.80
N ARG A 528 13.21 -22.13 20.98
CA ARG A 528 13.56 -20.71 21.10
C ARG A 528 14.37 -20.23 19.91
N LYS A 529 14.03 -19.06 19.39
CA LYS A 529 14.80 -18.33 18.37
C LYS A 529 15.24 -17.00 18.95
N THR A 530 16.43 -16.53 18.59
CA THR A 530 16.94 -15.21 19.02
C THR A 530 17.34 -14.34 17.85
N MET A 531 17.18 -13.03 18.01
CA MET A 531 17.46 -12.03 17.00
C MET A 531 18.22 -10.86 17.62
N THR A 532 19.20 -10.32 16.91
CA THR A 532 19.79 -9.02 17.24
C THR A 532 19.54 -8.04 16.10
N TRP A 533 19.37 -6.77 16.44
CA TRP A 533 18.97 -5.73 15.50
C TRP A 533 19.97 -4.57 15.55
N SER A 534 20.23 -3.95 14.39
CA SER A 534 20.97 -2.70 14.31
C SER A 534 20.13 -1.55 14.86
N ARG A 535 20.77 -0.40 15.11
CA ARG A 535 20.07 0.85 15.43
C ARG A 535 19.06 1.29 14.36
N TYR A 536 19.22 0.80 13.13
CA TYR A 536 18.34 1.06 11.99
C TYR A 536 17.22 0.02 11.84
N GLY A 537 17.07 -0.89 12.80
CA GLY A 537 16.04 -1.94 12.79
C GLY A 537 16.32 -3.07 11.79
N GLN A 538 17.57 -3.23 11.36
CA GLN A 538 17.98 -4.29 10.44
C GLN A 538 18.46 -5.51 11.22
N LEU A 539 18.10 -6.70 10.78
CA LEU A 539 18.51 -7.94 11.44
C LEU A 539 20.04 -8.10 11.31
N LEU A 540 20.77 -8.25 12.41
CA LEU A 540 22.22 -8.45 12.42
C LEU A 540 22.59 -9.91 12.65
N SER A 541 21.85 -10.59 13.53
CA SER A 541 21.98 -12.03 13.72
C SER A 541 20.64 -12.71 14.00
N PHE A 542 20.54 -13.97 13.58
CA PHE A 542 19.42 -14.86 13.87
C PHE A 542 19.96 -16.20 14.32
N THR A 543 19.54 -16.65 15.51
CA THR A 543 19.83 -17.99 16.02
C THR A 543 18.56 -18.83 15.95
N ASP A 544 18.61 -19.95 15.24
CA ASP A 544 17.48 -20.87 15.15
C ASP A 544 17.34 -21.77 16.40
N CYS A 545 16.30 -22.61 16.42
CA CYS A 545 16.05 -23.53 17.53
C CYS A 545 17.11 -24.64 17.69
N SER A 546 17.97 -24.84 16.69
CA SER A 546 19.09 -25.79 16.73
C SER A 546 20.38 -25.14 17.25
N GLY A 547 20.37 -23.83 17.49
CA GLY A 547 21.53 -23.05 17.93
C GLY A 547 22.39 -22.50 16.79
N TYR A 548 22.01 -22.70 15.53
CA TYR A 548 22.77 -22.19 14.39
C TYR A 548 22.57 -20.69 14.21
N VAL A 549 23.68 -19.97 14.02
CA VAL A 549 23.71 -18.51 13.91
C VAL A 549 23.92 -18.09 12.46
N THR A 550 22.96 -17.34 11.93
CA THR A 550 23.11 -16.60 10.68
C THR A 550 23.40 -15.13 11.00
N ARG A 551 24.44 -14.55 10.39
CA ARG A 551 24.79 -13.12 10.52
C ARG A 551 24.57 -12.39 9.20
N TYR A 552 24.21 -11.11 9.27
CA TYR A 552 23.85 -10.29 8.13
C TYR A 552 24.60 -8.96 8.16
N ASP A 553 25.29 -8.65 7.06
CA ASP A 553 25.97 -7.37 6.89
C ASP A 553 25.14 -6.46 5.98
N HIS A 554 25.16 -5.16 6.30
CA HIS A 554 24.44 -4.13 5.57
C HIS A 554 25.35 -2.96 5.24
N ASP A 555 25.09 -2.31 4.11
CA ASP A 555 25.72 -1.04 3.78
C ASP A 555 24.99 0.16 4.40
N ARG A 556 25.59 1.35 4.24
CA ARG A 556 25.05 2.63 4.72
C ARG A 556 23.69 3.03 4.17
N PHE A 557 23.24 2.41 3.08
CA PHE A 557 21.92 2.63 2.50
C PHE A 557 20.89 1.61 2.97
N GLY A 558 21.32 0.68 3.82
CA GLY A 558 20.51 -0.37 4.38
C GLY A 558 20.40 -1.63 3.53
N GLN A 559 21.21 -1.75 2.49
CA GLN A 559 21.19 -2.87 1.56
C GLN A 559 22.02 -4.03 2.14
N MET A 560 21.48 -5.25 2.11
CA MET A 560 22.18 -6.43 2.62
C MET A 560 23.34 -6.81 1.69
N THR A 561 24.58 -6.77 2.19
CA THR A 561 25.81 -7.01 1.44
C THR A 561 26.38 -8.41 1.66
N ALA A 562 26.12 -9.04 2.81
CA ALA A 562 26.53 -10.41 3.07
C ALA A 562 25.57 -11.17 3.98
N VAL A 563 25.54 -12.49 3.80
CA VAL A 563 24.88 -13.43 4.70
C VAL A 563 25.89 -14.51 5.07
N HIS A 564 26.23 -14.59 6.34
CA HIS A 564 27.14 -15.59 6.89
C HIS A 564 26.35 -16.67 7.60
N ARG A 565 26.53 -17.92 7.16
CA ARG A 565 26.00 -19.11 7.82
C ARG A 565 27.14 -19.88 8.48
N GLU A 566 26.79 -21.00 9.08
CA GLU A 566 27.74 -21.95 9.67
C GLU A 566 28.81 -22.42 8.67
N GLU A 567 29.92 -22.94 9.21
CA GLU A 567 31.04 -23.52 8.44
C GLU A 567 31.73 -22.56 7.45
N GLY A 568 31.58 -21.25 7.65
CA GLY A 568 32.19 -20.22 6.79
C GLY A 568 31.43 -20.00 5.48
N LEU A 569 30.27 -20.63 5.29
CA LEU A 569 29.42 -20.47 4.11
C LEU A 569 28.86 -19.06 4.07
N SER A 570 29.45 -18.21 3.23
CA SER A 570 29.10 -16.80 3.11
C SER A 570 28.63 -16.49 1.69
N GLN A 571 27.47 -15.83 1.56
CA GLN A 571 27.00 -15.26 0.31
C GLN A 571 27.24 -13.75 0.33
N TYR A 572 27.70 -13.18 -0.79
CA TYR A 572 27.94 -11.74 -0.92
C TYR A 572 27.07 -11.12 -2.02
N ARG A 573 26.76 -9.84 -1.88
CA ARG A 573 25.96 -9.05 -2.82
C ARG A 573 26.64 -7.71 -3.09
N ALA A 574 26.63 -7.28 -4.35
CA ALA A 574 27.10 -5.96 -4.76
C ALA A 574 25.98 -5.17 -5.43
N TYR A 575 25.95 -3.86 -5.19
CA TYR A 575 24.96 -2.94 -5.73
C TYR A 575 25.63 -1.80 -6.47
N ASP A 576 24.97 -1.24 -7.48
CA ASP A 576 25.40 0.00 -8.12
C ASP A 576 25.05 1.24 -7.30
N SER A 577 25.41 2.42 -7.81
CA SER A 577 25.11 3.70 -7.17
C SER A 577 23.61 4.01 -7.12
N ARG A 578 22.76 3.34 -7.91
CA ARG A 578 21.29 3.47 -7.89
C ARG A 578 20.63 2.50 -6.91
N GLY A 579 21.38 1.54 -6.39
CA GLY A 579 20.90 0.49 -5.47
C GLY A 579 20.37 -0.76 -6.18
N GLN A 580 20.72 -0.94 -7.45
CA GLN A 580 20.37 -2.13 -8.22
C GLN A 580 21.40 -3.23 -7.94
N LEU A 581 20.94 -4.46 -7.73
CA LEU A 581 21.81 -5.61 -7.48
C LEU A 581 22.58 -5.94 -8.76
N ILE A 582 23.92 -5.83 -8.75
CA ILE A 582 24.77 -6.07 -9.92
C ILE A 582 25.57 -7.36 -9.85
N ALA A 583 25.76 -7.92 -8.65
CA ALA A 583 26.41 -9.23 -8.50
C ALA A 583 25.96 -9.96 -7.24
N VAL A 584 25.91 -11.29 -7.32
CA VAL A 584 25.76 -12.21 -6.20
C VAL A 584 26.86 -13.25 -6.28
N LYS A 585 27.65 -13.38 -5.22
CA LYS A 585 28.64 -14.44 -5.06
C LYS A 585 28.11 -15.47 -4.08
N ASP A 586 27.92 -16.71 -4.54
CA ASP A 586 27.41 -17.80 -3.71
C ASP A 586 28.45 -18.30 -2.70
N THR A 587 28.07 -19.30 -1.90
CA THR A 587 28.92 -19.87 -0.84
C THR A 587 30.12 -20.66 -1.38
N GLN A 588 30.12 -21.02 -2.67
CA GLN A 588 31.23 -21.69 -3.35
C GLN A 588 32.15 -20.69 -4.07
N GLY A 589 31.79 -19.40 -4.05
CA GLY A 589 32.53 -18.33 -4.69
C GLY A 589 32.15 -18.07 -6.15
N HIS A 590 31.11 -18.73 -6.66
CA HIS A 590 30.61 -18.51 -8.01
C HIS A 590 29.82 -17.20 -8.08
N GLU A 591 30.14 -16.35 -9.06
CA GLU A 591 29.55 -15.03 -9.20
C GLU A 591 28.53 -15.00 -10.35
N THR A 592 27.30 -14.58 -10.03
CA THR A 592 26.27 -14.22 -11.01
C THR A 592 26.18 -12.71 -11.12
N ARG A 593 26.18 -12.16 -12.33
CA ARG A 593 26.09 -10.70 -12.59
C ARG A 593 24.77 -10.31 -13.24
N TYR A 594 24.36 -9.06 -13.03
CA TYR A 594 23.08 -8.52 -13.50
C TYR A 594 23.31 -7.19 -14.23
N GLU A 595 22.66 -7.02 -15.38
CA GLU A 595 22.72 -5.79 -16.18
C GLU A 595 21.32 -5.18 -16.33
N TYR A 596 21.24 -3.84 -16.39
CA TYR A 596 19.98 -3.11 -16.47
C TYR A 596 20.01 -2.06 -17.59
N ASN A 597 18.83 -1.73 -18.13
CA ASN A 597 18.68 -0.59 -19.05
C ASN A 597 18.51 0.73 -18.27
N ALA A 598 18.42 1.85 -19.00
CA ALA A 598 18.22 3.18 -18.40
C ALA A 598 16.91 3.33 -17.61
N ALA A 599 15.87 2.54 -17.95
CA ALA A 599 14.59 2.50 -17.24
C ALA A 599 14.64 1.66 -15.95
N GLY A 600 15.73 0.92 -15.72
CA GLY A 600 15.92 0.02 -14.58
C GLY A 600 15.40 -1.41 -14.83
N ASP A 601 15.09 -1.79 -16.06
CA ASP A 601 14.70 -3.17 -16.38
C ASP A 601 15.92 -4.08 -16.47
N LEU A 602 15.85 -5.28 -15.89
CA LEU A 602 16.92 -6.28 -15.92
C LEU A 602 17.08 -6.86 -17.33
N THR A 603 18.12 -6.47 -18.05
CA THR A 603 18.37 -6.86 -19.45
C THR A 603 19.22 -8.11 -19.59
N ALA A 604 20.05 -8.44 -18.60
CA ALA A 604 20.83 -9.67 -18.63
C ALA A 604 21.12 -10.25 -17.24
N VAL A 605 21.19 -11.58 -17.20
CA VAL A 605 21.76 -12.36 -16.09
C VAL A 605 22.92 -13.16 -16.66
N ILE A 606 24.12 -12.96 -16.11
CA ILE A 606 25.35 -13.63 -16.53
C ILE A 606 25.71 -14.63 -15.44
N ALA A 607 25.68 -15.91 -15.77
CA ALA A 607 25.99 -16.98 -14.84
C ALA A 607 27.52 -17.11 -14.64
N PRO A 608 27.96 -17.86 -13.62
CA PRO A 608 29.39 -18.00 -13.30
C PRO A 608 30.25 -18.60 -14.41
N ASP A 609 29.66 -19.40 -15.30
CA ASP A 609 30.31 -19.99 -16.47
C ASP A 609 30.40 -19.04 -17.67
N GLY A 610 29.94 -17.79 -17.53
CA GLY A 610 29.89 -16.78 -18.58
C GLY A 610 28.66 -16.87 -19.49
N SER A 611 27.77 -17.84 -19.29
CA SER A 611 26.51 -17.92 -20.04
C SER A 611 25.63 -16.70 -19.75
N ARG A 612 25.00 -16.16 -20.79
CA ARG A 612 24.24 -14.91 -20.73
C ARG A 612 22.78 -15.13 -21.11
N ASN A 613 21.87 -14.87 -20.18
CA ASN A 613 20.44 -14.88 -20.41
C ASN A 613 19.95 -13.44 -20.56
N GLY A 614 19.38 -13.10 -21.72
CA GLY A 614 18.95 -11.74 -22.06
C GLY A 614 17.44 -11.57 -22.04
N THR A 615 16.96 -10.39 -21.62
CA THR A 615 15.54 -10.00 -21.74
C THR A 615 15.43 -8.63 -22.42
N GLN A 616 14.54 -8.51 -23.41
CA GLN A 616 14.18 -7.27 -24.06
C GLN A 616 12.78 -6.85 -23.63
N TYR A 617 12.58 -5.55 -23.50
CA TYR A 617 11.34 -4.98 -23.01
C TYR A 617 10.73 -4.02 -24.03
N ASP A 618 9.40 -3.90 -24.01
CA ASP A 618 8.70 -2.83 -24.69
C ASP A 618 8.93 -1.48 -23.98
N ALA A 619 8.32 -0.41 -24.52
CA ALA A 619 8.45 0.93 -23.99
C ALA A 619 7.90 1.09 -22.55
N TRP A 620 7.04 0.18 -22.07
CA TRP A 620 6.48 0.21 -20.71
C TRP A 620 7.16 -0.74 -19.71
N GLY A 621 8.09 -1.56 -20.17
CA GLY A 621 8.83 -2.48 -19.31
C GLY A 621 8.25 -3.89 -19.27
N LYS A 622 7.47 -4.29 -20.28
CA LYS A 622 7.00 -5.68 -20.41
C LYS A 622 7.98 -6.47 -21.26
N ALA A 623 8.33 -7.67 -20.82
CA ALA A 623 9.26 -8.53 -21.53
C ALA A 623 8.65 -8.98 -22.87
N ILE A 624 9.25 -8.58 -24.00
CA ILE A 624 8.83 -8.97 -25.35
C ILE A 624 9.67 -10.11 -25.92
N ARG A 625 10.87 -10.32 -25.36
CA ARG A 625 11.79 -11.38 -25.79
C ARG A 625 12.69 -11.80 -24.65
N THR A 626 12.83 -13.11 -24.45
CA THR A 626 13.79 -13.69 -23.50
C THR A 626 14.65 -14.71 -24.25
N THR A 627 15.95 -14.64 -24.06
CA THR A 627 16.94 -15.53 -24.68
C THR A 627 17.73 -16.24 -23.58
N GLN A 628 17.74 -17.57 -23.61
CA GLN A 628 18.55 -18.41 -22.72
C GLN A 628 19.44 -19.33 -23.58
N GLY A 629 20.75 -19.09 -23.57
CA GLY A 629 21.64 -19.67 -24.58
C GLY A 629 21.20 -19.28 -25.99
N GLU A 630 20.94 -20.27 -26.85
CA GLU A 630 20.42 -20.05 -28.22
C GLU A 630 18.88 -20.04 -28.29
N LEU A 631 18.19 -20.40 -27.20
CA LEU A 631 16.74 -20.53 -27.18
C LEU A 631 16.09 -19.17 -26.94
N THR A 632 15.24 -18.72 -27.86
CA THR A 632 14.53 -17.45 -27.78
C THR A 632 13.03 -17.65 -27.69
N ARG A 633 12.38 -17.00 -26.72
CA ARG A 633 10.91 -16.90 -26.64
C ARG A 633 10.50 -15.45 -26.80
N SER A 634 9.32 -15.19 -27.36
CA SER A 634 8.77 -13.84 -27.49
C SER A 634 7.31 -13.75 -27.06
N MET A 635 6.91 -12.56 -26.62
CA MET A 635 5.57 -12.25 -26.14
C MET A 635 5.05 -11.00 -26.84
N GLU A 636 3.79 -11.04 -27.27
CA GLU A 636 3.06 -9.90 -27.81
C GLU A 636 1.94 -9.51 -26.83
N TYR A 637 1.75 -8.21 -26.64
CA TYR A 637 0.76 -7.66 -25.72
C TYR A 637 -0.26 -6.78 -26.44
N ASP A 638 -1.49 -6.74 -25.95
CA ASP A 638 -2.46 -5.72 -26.35
C ASP A 638 -2.30 -4.41 -25.56
N ALA A 639 -3.14 -3.41 -25.87
CA ALA A 639 -3.14 -2.11 -25.20
C ALA A 639 -3.52 -2.17 -23.70
N ALA A 640 -4.31 -3.17 -23.28
CA ALA A 640 -4.58 -3.45 -21.87
C ALA A 640 -3.38 -4.10 -21.17
N GLY A 641 -2.41 -4.59 -21.95
CA GLY A 641 -1.20 -5.20 -21.45
C GLY A 641 -1.26 -6.69 -21.23
N ARG A 642 -2.27 -7.34 -21.80
CA ARG A 642 -2.48 -8.78 -21.70
C ARG A 642 -1.70 -9.46 -22.81
N VAL A 643 -1.15 -10.64 -22.52
CA VAL A 643 -0.41 -11.42 -23.53
C VAL A 643 -1.41 -11.93 -24.56
N ILE A 644 -1.28 -11.54 -25.82
CA ILE A 644 -2.14 -12.05 -26.91
C ILE A 644 -1.48 -13.17 -27.70
N ARG A 645 -0.14 -13.26 -27.64
CA ARG A 645 0.64 -14.30 -28.30
C ARG A 645 1.93 -14.59 -27.54
N LEU A 646 2.26 -15.87 -27.41
CA LEU A 646 3.54 -16.37 -26.91
C LEU A 646 4.17 -17.24 -27.99
N THR A 647 5.38 -16.92 -28.44
CA THR A 647 6.13 -17.73 -29.41
C THR A 647 7.26 -18.46 -28.68
N SER A 648 7.34 -19.78 -28.84
CA SER A 648 8.38 -20.64 -28.26
C SER A 648 9.67 -20.62 -29.08
N GLU A 649 10.70 -21.25 -28.54
CA GLU A 649 12.03 -21.42 -29.14
C GLU A 649 12.03 -22.09 -30.52
N ASN A 650 11.03 -22.90 -30.83
CA ASN A 650 10.89 -23.60 -32.10
C ASN A 650 9.94 -22.87 -33.10
N GLY A 651 9.52 -21.63 -32.79
CA GLY A 651 8.63 -20.83 -33.63
C GLY A 651 7.14 -21.19 -33.54
N SER A 652 6.76 -22.21 -32.76
CA SER A 652 5.35 -22.47 -32.46
C SER A 652 4.79 -21.34 -31.60
N HIS A 653 3.47 -21.13 -31.63
CA HIS A 653 2.87 -20.06 -30.82
C HIS A 653 1.58 -20.47 -30.13
N THR A 654 1.39 -19.93 -28.93
CA THR A 654 0.11 -19.94 -28.21
C THR A 654 -0.54 -18.57 -28.38
N THR A 655 -1.86 -18.53 -28.59
CA THR A 655 -2.63 -17.28 -28.66
C THR A 655 -3.69 -17.23 -27.59
N PHE A 656 -3.98 -16.04 -27.07
CA PHE A 656 -4.92 -15.83 -25.98
C PHE A 656 -5.97 -14.78 -26.38
N ARG A 657 -7.21 -14.98 -25.94
CA ARG A 657 -8.30 -14.01 -26.10
C ARG A 657 -8.97 -13.75 -24.77
N TYR A 658 -9.40 -12.50 -24.59
CA TYR A 658 -9.97 -12.01 -23.35
C TYR A 658 -11.32 -11.37 -23.60
N ASP A 659 -12.18 -11.37 -22.58
CA ASP A 659 -13.41 -10.60 -22.59
C ASP A 659 -13.18 -9.12 -22.20
N VAL A 660 -14.28 -8.38 -22.10
CA VAL A 660 -14.28 -6.96 -21.72
C VAL A 660 -13.88 -6.73 -20.25
N LEU A 661 -13.86 -7.75 -19.40
CA LEU A 661 -13.41 -7.64 -18.01
C LEU A 661 -11.96 -8.15 -17.83
N ASP A 662 -11.20 -8.30 -18.91
CA ASP A 662 -9.83 -8.82 -18.91
C ASP A 662 -9.69 -10.30 -18.49
N ARG A 663 -10.76 -11.08 -18.58
CA ARG A 663 -10.74 -12.52 -18.25
C ARG A 663 -10.42 -13.35 -19.49
N LEU A 664 -9.54 -14.34 -19.37
CA LEU A 664 -9.19 -15.25 -20.46
C LEU A 664 -10.42 -16.06 -20.89
N ILE A 665 -10.83 -15.98 -22.15
CA ILE A 665 -11.99 -16.73 -22.69
C ILE A 665 -11.59 -17.79 -23.73
N GLN A 666 -10.38 -17.70 -24.27
CA GLN A 666 -9.86 -18.68 -25.19
C GLN A 666 -8.34 -18.72 -25.16
N GLU A 667 -7.79 -19.92 -25.20
CA GLU A 667 -6.37 -20.18 -25.45
C GLU A 667 -6.25 -21.17 -26.60
N THR A 668 -5.35 -20.91 -27.55
CA THR A 668 -4.96 -21.89 -28.56
C THR A 668 -3.49 -22.22 -28.37
N GLY A 669 -3.19 -23.41 -27.87
CA GLY A 669 -1.86 -23.86 -27.47
C GLY A 669 -0.91 -24.13 -28.63
N PHE A 670 0.35 -24.46 -28.29
CA PHE A 670 1.40 -24.77 -29.28
C PHE A 670 1.08 -25.97 -30.19
N ASP A 671 0.25 -26.89 -29.73
CA ASP A 671 -0.23 -28.06 -30.47
C ASP A 671 -1.47 -27.76 -31.34
N GLY A 672 -1.92 -26.49 -31.36
CA GLY A 672 -3.09 -26.05 -32.10
C GLY A 672 -4.42 -26.32 -31.40
N ARG A 673 -4.42 -26.97 -30.23
CA ARG A 673 -5.62 -27.23 -29.45
C ARG A 673 -6.19 -25.94 -28.91
N THR A 674 -7.51 -25.81 -28.98
CA THR A 674 -8.21 -24.62 -28.52
C THR A 674 -9.04 -24.95 -27.28
N GLN A 675 -8.73 -24.28 -26.18
CA GLN A 675 -9.50 -24.29 -24.96
C GLN A 675 -10.34 -23.02 -24.87
N ARG A 676 -11.59 -23.14 -24.42
CA ARG A 676 -12.49 -21.99 -24.19
C ARG A 676 -12.97 -21.97 -22.76
N TYR A 677 -13.13 -20.78 -22.22
CA TYR A 677 -13.51 -20.55 -20.83
C TYR A 677 -14.69 -19.60 -20.74
N HIS A 678 -15.67 -19.93 -19.91
CA HIS A 678 -16.84 -19.11 -19.65
C HIS A 678 -16.93 -18.82 -18.15
N HIS A 679 -17.15 -17.55 -17.82
CA HIS A 679 -17.18 -17.06 -16.45
C HIS A 679 -18.59 -16.58 -16.09
N ASP A 680 -18.94 -16.66 -14.80
CA ASP A 680 -20.16 -16.03 -14.29
C ASP A 680 -20.00 -14.51 -14.11
N LEU A 681 -21.06 -13.85 -13.64
CA LEU A 681 -21.09 -12.40 -13.38
C LEU A 681 -20.09 -11.97 -12.28
N THR A 682 -19.66 -12.90 -11.42
CA THR A 682 -18.69 -12.63 -10.35
C THR A 682 -17.24 -12.96 -10.75
N GLY A 683 -17.04 -13.50 -11.95
CA GLY A 683 -15.72 -13.88 -12.47
C GLY A 683 -15.29 -15.32 -12.23
N LYS A 684 -16.15 -16.19 -11.68
CA LYS A 684 -15.81 -17.60 -11.47
C LYS A 684 -15.94 -18.40 -12.77
N LEU A 685 -15.01 -19.33 -13.02
CA LEU A 685 -15.07 -20.24 -14.17
C LEU A 685 -16.26 -21.19 -14.00
N ILE A 686 -17.25 -21.13 -14.87
CA ILE A 686 -18.45 -22.01 -14.82
C ILE A 686 -18.45 -23.07 -15.91
N ARG A 687 -17.68 -22.86 -17.00
CA ARG A 687 -17.58 -23.82 -18.09
C ARG A 687 -16.24 -23.72 -18.80
N SER A 688 -15.64 -24.87 -19.11
CA SER A 688 -14.48 -24.96 -20.00
C SER A 688 -14.71 -26.00 -21.10
N GLU A 689 -14.18 -25.74 -22.29
CA GLU A 689 -14.24 -26.64 -23.45
C GLU A 689 -12.81 -26.95 -23.90
N ASP A 690 -12.45 -28.23 -24.00
CA ASP A 690 -11.14 -28.71 -24.46
C ASP A 690 -11.30 -30.01 -25.27
N GLU A 691 -10.95 -30.00 -26.56
CA GLU A 691 -11.04 -31.17 -27.47
C GLU A 691 -12.32 -32.03 -27.33
N GLY A 692 -13.49 -31.38 -27.25
CA GLY A 692 -14.78 -32.08 -27.11
C GLY A 692 -15.14 -32.51 -25.69
N LEU A 693 -14.26 -32.28 -24.71
CA LEU A 693 -14.57 -32.31 -23.29
C LEU A 693 -15.19 -30.98 -22.87
N VAL A 694 -16.42 -31.02 -22.39
CA VAL A 694 -17.11 -29.85 -21.81
C VAL A 694 -17.19 -30.05 -20.30
N THR A 695 -16.44 -29.25 -19.55
CA THR A 695 -16.49 -29.26 -18.08
C THR A 695 -17.38 -28.13 -17.58
N HIS A 696 -18.33 -28.42 -16.69
CA HIS A 696 -19.06 -27.39 -15.95
C HIS A 696 -18.67 -27.41 -14.48
N TRP A 697 -18.52 -26.23 -13.88
CA TRP A 697 -18.16 -26.04 -12.48
C TRP A 697 -19.32 -25.37 -11.74
N HIS A 698 -19.66 -25.90 -10.57
CA HIS A 698 -20.82 -25.45 -9.80
C HIS A 698 -20.39 -25.03 -8.40
N TYR A 699 -20.83 -23.84 -7.96
CA TYR A 699 -20.46 -23.25 -6.68
C TYR A 699 -21.65 -23.10 -5.76
N ASP A 700 -21.42 -23.08 -4.45
CA ASP A 700 -22.42 -22.67 -3.47
C ASP A 700 -22.42 -21.16 -3.24
N GLU A 701 -23.29 -20.67 -2.35
CA GLU A 701 -23.41 -19.24 -2.02
C GLU A 701 -22.13 -18.63 -1.43
N ALA A 702 -21.25 -19.46 -0.86
CA ALA A 702 -19.96 -19.09 -0.28
C ALA A 702 -18.80 -19.16 -1.29
N ASP A 703 -19.09 -19.30 -2.59
CA ASP A 703 -18.11 -19.48 -3.66
C ASP A 703 -17.24 -20.74 -3.55
N ARG A 704 -17.71 -21.76 -2.85
CA ARG A 704 -17.02 -23.05 -2.76
C ARG A 704 -17.50 -23.98 -3.86
N LEU A 705 -16.56 -24.70 -4.46
CA LEU A 705 -16.87 -25.67 -5.52
C LEU A 705 -17.63 -26.86 -4.92
N THR A 706 -18.81 -27.18 -5.46
CA THR A 706 -19.66 -28.29 -4.97
C THR A 706 -19.55 -29.52 -5.84
N HIS A 707 -19.49 -29.34 -7.16
CA HIS A 707 -19.27 -30.41 -8.11
C HIS A 707 -18.81 -29.87 -9.45
N ARG A 708 -18.21 -30.75 -10.25
CA ARG A 708 -17.97 -30.51 -11.67
C ARG A 708 -18.48 -31.67 -12.50
N THR A 709 -19.02 -31.35 -13.67
CA THR A 709 -19.44 -32.34 -14.66
C THR A 709 -18.48 -32.32 -15.83
N VAL A 710 -18.23 -33.46 -16.46
CA VAL A 710 -17.50 -33.58 -17.72
C VAL A 710 -18.43 -34.28 -18.71
N ASN A 711 -18.72 -33.63 -19.84
CA ASN A 711 -19.67 -34.12 -20.85
C ASN A 711 -21.06 -34.46 -20.28
N GLY A 712 -21.50 -33.71 -19.27
CA GLY A 712 -22.80 -33.90 -18.61
C GLY A 712 -22.78 -34.94 -17.47
N GLU A 713 -21.72 -35.73 -17.34
CA GLU A 713 -21.57 -36.70 -16.26
C GLU A 713 -20.86 -36.09 -15.06
N THR A 714 -21.33 -36.37 -13.84
CA THR A 714 -20.69 -35.86 -12.62
C THR A 714 -19.33 -36.51 -12.41
N ALA A 715 -18.27 -35.76 -12.68
CA ALA A 715 -16.89 -36.24 -12.61
C ALA A 715 -16.32 -36.13 -11.19
N GLU A 716 -16.51 -34.98 -10.53
CA GLU A 716 -16.04 -34.75 -9.15
C GLU A 716 -17.08 -34.03 -8.30
N GLN A 717 -17.10 -34.29 -7.00
CA GLN A 717 -17.98 -33.65 -6.03
C GLN A 717 -17.22 -33.33 -4.75
N TRP A 718 -17.57 -32.22 -4.11
CA TRP A 718 -17.03 -31.76 -2.84
C TRP A 718 -18.19 -31.51 -1.89
N GLN A 719 -18.03 -31.93 -0.64
CA GLN A 719 -18.99 -31.65 0.44
C GLN A 719 -18.30 -30.92 1.57
N TYR A 720 -19.01 -29.98 2.17
CA TYR A 720 -18.52 -29.18 3.28
C TYR A 720 -19.46 -29.30 4.47
N ASP A 721 -18.92 -29.28 5.68
CA ASP A 721 -19.74 -29.18 6.88
C ASP A 721 -20.24 -27.74 7.11
N LYS A 722 -21.01 -27.55 8.18
CA LYS A 722 -21.49 -26.24 8.63
C LYS A 722 -20.37 -25.25 8.99
N ARG A 723 -19.19 -25.75 9.38
CA ARG A 723 -17.97 -24.96 9.66
C ARG A 723 -17.17 -24.70 8.39
N GLY A 724 -17.64 -25.21 7.25
CA GLY A 724 -17.10 -25.00 5.93
C GLY A 724 -15.81 -25.76 5.65
N TRP A 725 -15.52 -26.75 6.48
CA TRP A 725 -14.43 -27.68 6.25
C TRP A 725 -14.88 -28.75 5.27
N LEU A 726 -13.98 -29.12 4.38
CA LEU A 726 -14.22 -30.11 3.34
C LEU A 726 -14.34 -31.50 3.96
N THR A 727 -15.52 -32.10 3.99
CA THR A 727 -15.75 -33.42 4.57
C THR A 727 -15.52 -34.53 3.57
N ASP A 728 -15.79 -34.28 2.29
CA ASP A 728 -15.75 -35.31 1.26
C ASP A 728 -15.27 -34.75 -0.07
N ILE A 729 -14.43 -35.52 -0.76
CA ILE A 729 -14.19 -35.35 -2.20
C ILE A 729 -14.47 -36.68 -2.88
N SER A 730 -15.36 -36.71 -3.87
CA SER A 730 -15.54 -37.87 -4.74
C SER A 730 -15.09 -37.58 -6.16
N HIS A 731 -14.51 -38.58 -6.84
CA HIS A 731 -14.20 -38.53 -8.26
C HIS A 731 -14.44 -39.88 -8.94
N LEU A 732 -14.60 -39.88 -10.26
CA LEU A 732 -14.63 -41.09 -11.07
C LEU A 732 -13.21 -41.49 -11.49
N SER A 733 -12.85 -42.76 -11.23
CA SER A 733 -11.60 -43.38 -11.68
C SER A 733 -11.94 -44.76 -12.26
N GLU A 734 -11.64 -45.00 -13.54
CA GLU A 734 -11.90 -46.28 -14.23
C GLU A 734 -13.36 -46.81 -14.11
N GLY A 735 -14.34 -45.91 -13.97
CA GLY A 735 -15.75 -46.27 -13.80
C GLY A 735 -16.17 -46.51 -12.34
N HIS A 736 -15.23 -46.46 -11.38
CA HIS A 736 -15.51 -46.53 -9.94
C HIS A 736 -15.57 -45.14 -9.34
N ARG A 737 -16.54 -44.92 -8.44
CA ARG A 737 -16.58 -43.68 -7.65
C ARG A 737 -15.70 -43.84 -6.43
N VAL A 738 -14.61 -43.09 -6.40
CA VAL A 738 -13.66 -43.02 -5.28
C VAL A 738 -14.01 -41.80 -4.46
N THR A 739 -14.22 -41.98 -3.15
CA THR A 739 -14.50 -40.88 -2.21
C THR A 739 -13.45 -40.86 -1.11
N VAL A 740 -12.87 -39.69 -0.85
CA VAL A 740 -11.99 -39.42 0.29
C VAL A 740 -12.79 -38.64 1.32
N HIS A 741 -12.85 -39.17 2.53
CA HIS A 741 -13.58 -38.62 3.69
C HIS A 741 -12.56 -38.01 4.64
N TYR A 742 -12.77 -36.77 5.04
CA TYR A 742 -11.95 -36.04 5.99
C TYR A 742 -12.69 -35.87 7.31
N ARG A 743 -11.93 -35.97 8.41
CA ARG A 743 -12.43 -35.68 9.75
C ARG A 743 -11.53 -34.67 10.43
N TYR A 744 -12.14 -33.72 11.11
CA TYR A 744 -11.45 -32.66 11.82
C TYR A 744 -11.80 -32.72 13.31
N ASP A 745 -10.87 -32.33 14.17
CA ASP A 745 -11.22 -32.03 15.56
C ASP A 745 -11.87 -30.63 15.67
N GLU A 746 -12.29 -30.25 16.87
CA GLU A 746 -12.92 -28.95 17.11
C GLU A 746 -11.98 -27.76 16.84
N LYS A 747 -10.67 -28.02 16.78
CA LYS A 747 -9.59 -27.05 16.52
C LYS A 747 -9.25 -26.93 15.03
N GLY A 748 -9.94 -27.67 14.16
CA GLY A 748 -9.72 -27.64 12.70
C GLY A 748 -8.54 -28.46 12.23
N ARG A 749 -7.95 -29.29 13.09
CA ARG A 749 -6.85 -30.19 12.70
C ARG A 749 -7.42 -31.43 12.06
N LEU A 750 -6.84 -31.86 10.94
CA LEU A 750 -7.22 -33.10 10.28
C LEU A 750 -6.86 -34.30 11.17
N THR A 751 -7.86 -35.04 11.65
CA THR A 751 -7.71 -36.20 12.53
C THR A 751 -7.85 -37.53 11.81
N GLY A 752 -8.38 -37.54 10.58
CA GLY A 752 -8.51 -38.75 9.81
C GLY A 752 -8.80 -38.49 8.34
N GLU A 753 -8.27 -39.38 7.52
CA GLU A 753 -8.57 -39.50 6.10
C GLU A 753 -8.99 -40.96 5.84
N ARG A 754 -10.12 -41.17 5.16
CA ARG A 754 -10.59 -42.52 4.78
C ARG A 754 -10.99 -42.53 3.32
N GLN A 755 -10.59 -43.55 2.58
CA GLN A 755 -10.96 -43.70 1.18
C GLN A 755 -11.95 -44.86 0.99
N THR A 756 -13.01 -44.62 0.23
CA THR A 756 -14.01 -45.62 -0.13
C THR A 756 -14.13 -45.71 -1.64
N VAL A 757 -14.21 -46.93 -2.18
CA VAL A 757 -14.39 -47.18 -3.61
C VAL A 757 -15.74 -47.86 -3.81
N HIS A 758 -16.59 -47.25 -4.64
CA HIS A 758 -17.92 -47.77 -4.96
C HIS A 758 -17.92 -48.34 -6.37
N HIS A 759 -18.21 -49.65 -6.46
CA HIS A 759 -18.45 -50.35 -7.72
C HIS A 759 -19.94 -50.25 -8.10
N PRO A 760 -20.29 -49.90 -9.35
CA PRO A 760 -21.69 -49.77 -9.80
C PRO A 760 -22.54 -51.03 -9.63
N GLN A 761 -21.91 -52.22 -9.59
CA GLN A 761 -22.59 -53.53 -9.60
C GLN A 761 -22.44 -54.38 -8.32
N THR A 762 -21.45 -54.13 -7.43
CA THR A 762 -21.09 -55.11 -6.37
C THR A 762 -21.03 -54.57 -4.93
N LYS A 763 -21.46 -53.33 -4.67
CA LYS A 763 -21.55 -52.71 -3.31
C LYS A 763 -20.27 -52.79 -2.45
N HIS A 764 -19.52 -51.68 -2.46
CA HIS A 764 -18.53 -51.18 -1.47
C HIS A 764 -17.26 -52.00 -1.16
N CYS A 765 -16.10 -51.35 -1.35
CA CYS A 765 -14.85 -51.68 -0.64
C CYS A 765 -14.31 -50.43 0.08
N SER A 766 -13.79 -50.56 1.30
CA SER A 766 -13.28 -49.42 2.09
C SER A 766 -11.89 -49.69 2.66
N GLY A 767 -10.98 -48.72 2.57
CA GLY A 767 -9.67 -48.73 3.23
C GLY A 767 -9.53 -47.52 4.16
N SER A 768 -8.94 -47.71 5.34
CA SER A 768 -8.63 -46.63 6.29
C SER A 768 -7.13 -46.62 6.61
N MET A 769 -6.48 -45.46 6.50
CA MET A 769 -5.11 -45.26 6.95
C MET A 769 -5.04 -44.01 7.84
N ARG A 770 -4.26 -44.06 8.92
CA ARG A 770 -3.90 -42.87 9.70
C ARG A 770 -2.72 -42.19 8.98
N PRO A 771 -2.69 -40.86 8.85
CA PRO A 771 -1.55 -40.18 8.24
C PRO A 771 -0.34 -40.25 9.20
N ASP A 772 0.76 -40.87 8.75
CA ASP A 772 2.09 -40.68 9.35
C ASP A 772 2.89 -39.72 8.47
N MET A 773 3.62 -38.79 9.08
CA MET A 773 4.10 -37.51 8.50
C MET A 773 5.22 -37.62 7.44
N ARG A 774 5.42 -38.76 6.78
CA ARG A 774 6.52 -38.94 5.81
C ARG A 774 6.12 -39.78 4.61
N THR A 775 5.40 -39.23 3.63
CA THR A 775 5.41 -39.76 2.25
C THR A 775 4.79 -38.79 1.23
N THR A 776 5.45 -38.63 0.08
CA THR A 776 5.10 -37.65 -0.97
C THR A 776 3.95 -38.11 -1.88
N ARG A 777 3.15 -37.14 -2.33
CA ARG A 777 1.85 -37.21 -3.03
C ARG A 777 1.73 -38.11 -4.29
N ARG A 778 2.81 -38.66 -4.84
CA ARG A 778 2.80 -39.36 -6.14
C ARG A 778 2.68 -40.89 -6.03
N ASP A 779 3.13 -41.49 -4.93
CA ASP A 779 3.06 -42.95 -4.72
C ASP A 779 1.72 -43.43 -4.10
N TRP A 780 0.81 -42.50 -3.77
CA TRP A 780 -0.50 -42.76 -3.15
C TRP A 780 -1.56 -43.31 -4.12
N ARG A 781 -1.41 -43.13 -5.45
CA ARG A 781 -2.39 -43.57 -6.45
C ARG A 781 -2.43 -45.08 -6.66
N THR A 782 -1.35 -45.79 -6.34
CA THR A 782 -1.17 -47.21 -6.71
C THR A 782 -1.43 -48.17 -5.53
N ALA A 783 -1.35 -47.70 -4.29
CA ALA A 783 -1.36 -48.56 -3.10
C ALA A 783 -2.75 -49.07 -2.69
N VAL A 784 -3.82 -48.27 -2.89
CA VAL A 784 -5.19 -48.65 -2.52
C VAL A 784 -5.79 -49.69 -3.49
N TYR A 785 -5.33 -49.72 -4.74
CA TYR A 785 -5.76 -50.73 -5.72
C TYR A 785 -5.32 -52.17 -5.35
N ARG A 786 -4.22 -52.34 -4.60
CA ARG A 786 -3.65 -53.67 -4.30
C ARG A 786 -4.05 -54.28 -2.97
N THR A 787 -4.59 -53.52 -2.03
CA THR A 787 -4.77 -53.99 -0.64
C THR A 787 -6.23 -54.14 -0.19
N ALA A 788 -7.21 -53.61 -0.92
CA ALA A 788 -8.62 -53.63 -0.50
C ALA A 788 -9.59 -54.43 -1.41
N CYS A 789 -9.13 -54.94 -2.55
CA CYS A 789 -9.91 -55.84 -3.40
C CYS A 789 -9.08 -57.09 -3.72
N PRO A 790 -9.53 -58.31 -3.36
CA PRO A 790 -8.87 -59.51 -3.86
C PRO A 790 -9.04 -59.60 -5.38
N PRO A 791 -8.02 -60.07 -6.13
CA PRO A 791 -8.21 -60.42 -7.52
C PRO A 791 -9.18 -61.60 -7.59
N TRP A 792 -10.32 -61.42 -8.28
CA TRP A 792 -11.15 -62.54 -8.68
C TRP A 792 -10.49 -63.22 -9.88
N ASN A 793 -9.86 -64.38 -9.62
CA ASN A 793 -9.68 -65.41 -10.64
C ASN A 793 -10.98 -66.21 -10.72
N GLY A 794 -11.60 -66.25 -11.90
CA GLY A 794 -12.80 -67.01 -12.21
C GLY A 794 -13.49 -66.45 -13.44
#